data_AF-A0A924TEF9-F1
#
_entry.id   AF-A0A924TEF9-F1
#
_cell.length_a   1.000
_cell.length_b   1.000
_cell.length_c   1.000
_cell.angle_alpha   90.00
_cell.angle_beta   90.00
_cell.angle_gamma   90.00
#
_symmetry.space_group_name_H-M   'P 1'
#
loop_
_entity.id
_entity.type
_entity.pdbx_description
1 polymer ?
#
loop_
_entity_poly.entity_id
_entity_poly.type
_entity_poly.pdbx_seq_one_letter_code
_entity_poly.pdbx_strand_id
1 'polypeptide(L)'
;VVETGSARVVHHFAVLAGYGAEAVHPYLAMETLAELSKGLPGDLSTEKTEYNYTKAEGKGLSKIMSKMGVSTYMSYCGAQLFEAIGVNRSTIAKFFTGTPSQVEGMGVFEIAEEALRMHRAAFSDDPVLANMLDTGGEYAWRVRGENHMWTPDAIAKLQHATRSNNWNTYKEYAQLINDQNRRHMTLRGLFEFKIDPSKAIPIEEVEPAKEIVKRFTTGAMSLGSISTEAHATLAVAMNRIGGKSNTGEGGEDPNRYRMELKGIPIKKGETLKSVIGEKVVEVDMPLQDGDSLRSKIKQVASGRFGVTAEYLVSADQIQIKMAQGAKPGEGGQLPGGKVSEYIGALRYSVPGVGLISPPPHHDIYSIEDLAQLIHDLKNVNPRASISVKLVSEIGVGTIAAGVTKAKADHLVVAGHDGGTGASPWSSIKHAGSPWEIGLAETQQTLVLNRLRGRVRVQADGQMKTGRDVVVGALLGADEFGFATAPLVVEGCIMMRKCHLNTCPVGVATQDPVLRKKFSGKPEHVVNYFFFVAEEARQLMAQLGVRTFDELIGRADLLDTQKGIEHWKASGLDFARLFYQPNVPADVPRLHVSSQDHALEKALDVRLIQKSRAALDKGEKVQFIDIARNVNRTVGAMLSGELTRLHPQGLPDDTLRIQLEGTGGQSFGAFLAKGITLYLIGDANDYTGKGLSGGRIVVRPSIDFRGESVKNTIVGNTVLYGATTGEAFFSGVAGERFAVRLSGATTVVEGTGDHGCEYMTGGTVVVLGQTGRNFAAGMSGGVAYVYDEDGKFSTRCNTSMVSMDKVVTTSEQHTHDQSDWHDADSDEQHLKRLLQDHNRWTGSKRARELLDTWTESRLKFVKVFPNEYKRALLERRERRLEASTETTRAQVATNQSPLEAVAAK
;
A
#
# COMPACT_ATOMS: atom_id res chain seq x y z
N VAL A 1 30.02 -6.93 -24.35
CA VAL A 1 29.63 -8.25 -23.79
C VAL A 1 30.47 -8.52 -22.56
N VAL A 2 29.88 -8.98 -21.46
CA VAL A 2 30.60 -9.36 -20.23
C VAL A 2 30.43 -10.86 -19.99
N GLU A 3 31.54 -11.59 -19.97
CA GLU A 3 31.56 -13.00 -19.55
C GLU A 3 32.01 -13.06 -18.09
N THR A 4 31.24 -13.73 -17.22
CA THR A 4 31.51 -13.70 -15.78
C THR A 4 31.00 -14.93 -15.05
N GLY A 5 31.78 -15.41 -14.08
CA GLY A 5 31.35 -16.44 -13.14
C GLY A 5 30.55 -15.92 -11.94
N SER A 6 30.42 -14.60 -11.78
CA SER A 6 29.82 -13.99 -10.57
C SER A 6 28.35 -13.59 -10.73
N ALA A 7 27.89 -13.31 -11.95
CA ALA A 7 26.51 -12.94 -12.23
C ALA A 7 25.58 -14.15 -12.12
N ARG A 8 24.62 -14.10 -11.18
CA ARG A 8 23.75 -15.25 -10.85
C ARG A 8 22.35 -14.87 -10.38
N VAL A 9 22.11 -13.58 -10.16
CA VAL A 9 20.80 -13.04 -9.74
C VAL A 9 20.53 -11.76 -10.51
N VAL A 10 19.25 -11.47 -10.71
CA VAL A 10 18.70 -10.29 -11.40
C VAL A 10 19.45 -8.99 -11.16
N HIS A 11 19.79 -8.68 -9.90
CA HIS A 11 20.49 -7.42 -9.59
C HIS A 11 21.88 -7.36 -10.22
N HIS A 12 22.62 -8.46 -10.33
CA HIS A 12 23.95 -8.48 -10.96
C HIS A 12 23.84 -8.10 -12.44
N PHE A 13 22.86 -8.66 -13.16
CA PHE A 13 22.61 -8.33 -14.56
C PHE A 13 22.19 -6.87 -14.72
N ALA A 14 21.33 -6.36 -13.83
CA ALA A 14 20.92 -4.97 -13.85
C ALA A 14 22.07 -4.00 -13.56
N VAL A 15 22.97 -4.32 -12.64
CA VAL A 15 24.18 -3.51 -12.37
C VAL A 15 25.08 -3.51 -13.61
N LEU A 16 25.41 -4.69 -14.16
CA LEU A 16 26.23 -4.79 -15.37
C LEU A 16 25.63 -3.99 -16.53
N ALA A 17 24.34 -4.11 -16.78
CA ALA A 17 23.63 -3.33 -17.80
C ALA A 17 23.70 -1.83 -17.51
N GLY A 18 23.37 -1.40 -16.30
CA GLY A 18 23.37 0.01 -15.91
C GLY A 18 24.72 0.70 -16.00
N TYR A 19 25.81 -0.06 -16.00
CA TYR A 19 27.19 0.41 -16.21
C TYR A 19 27.79 0.03 -17.58
N GLY A 20 26.96 -0.37 -18.55
CA GLY A 20 27.34 -0.40 -19.97
C GLY A 20 27.46 -1.80 -20.62
N ALA A 21 27.14 -2.89 -19.90
CA ALA A 21 27.13 -4.21 -20.51
C ALA A 21 25.90 -4.39 -21.42
N GLU A 22 26.09 -4.47 -22.73
CA GLU A 22 24.98 -4.73 -23.68
C GLU A 22 24.50 -6.19 -23.67
N ALA A 23 25.36 -7.11 -23.24
CA ALA A 23 25.03 -8.52 -23.07
C ALA A 23 25.90 -9.12 -21.96
N VAL A 24 25.37 -10.12 -21.26
CA VAL A 24 26.04 -10.82 -20.17
C VAL A 24 25.96 -12.32 -20.42
N HIS A 25 27.09 -13.01 -20.39
CA HIS A 25 27.19 -14.46 -20.44
C HIS A 25 27.63 -14.99 -19.06
N PRO A 26 26.68 -15.50 -18.24
CA PRO A 26 26.97 -15.95 -16.88
C PRO A 26 27.41 -17.43 -16.87
N TYR A 27 28.56 -17.73 -17.48
CA TYR A 27 28.98 -19.12 -17.79
C TYR A 27 28.90 -20.07 -16.59
N LEU A 28 29.40 -19.65 -15.42
CA LEU A 28 29.43 -20.51 -14.23
C LEU A 28 28.03 -20.77 -13.67
N ALA A 29 27.10 -19.81 -13.78
CA ALA A 29 25.72 -20.02 -13.38
C ALA A 29 25.05 -21.06 -14.28
N MET A 30 25.30 -21.03 -15.59
CA MET A 30 24.78 -22.00 -16.54
C MET A 30 25.34 -23.41 -16.27
N GLU A 31 26.66 -23.54 -16.09
CA GLU A 31 27.29 -24.82 -15.72
C GLU A 31 26.75 -25.37 -14.39
N THR A 32 26.56 -24.51 -13.39
CA THR A 32 25.98 -24.90 -12.10
C THR A 32 24.55 -25.43 -12.29
N LEU A 33 23.74 -24.79 -13.13
CA LEU A 33 22.37 -25.23 -13.41
C LEU A 33 22.34 -26.57 -14.17
N ALA A 34 23.27 -26.78 -15.09
CA ALA A 34 23.42 -28.04 -15.83
C ALA A 34 23.82 -29.21 -14.93
N GLU A 35 24.60 -28.97 -13.87
CA GLU A 35 24.90 -30.01 -12.88
C GLU A 35 23.70 -30.25 -11.95
N LEU A 36 23.06 -29.18 -11.47
CA LEU A 36 21.90 -29.28 -10.58
C LEU A 36 20.69 -29.96 -11.24
N SER A 37 20.48 -29.79 -12.55
CA SER A 37 19.35 -30.37 -13.28
C SER A 37 19.27 -31.90 -13.11
N LYS A 38 20.42 -32.58 -12.97
CA LYS A 38 20.51 -34.03 -12.76
C LYS A 38 19.82 -34.52 -11.48
N GLY A 39 19.65 -33.64 -10.48
CA GLY A 39 19.08 -33.97 -9.17
C GLY A 39 17.77 -33.25 -8.85
N LEU A 40 17.25 -32.40 -9.74
CA LEU A 40 16.01 -31.68 -9.50
C LEU A 40 14.78 -32.58 -9.73
N PRO A 41 13.73 -32.47 -8.89
CA PRO A 41 12.50 -33.22 -9.09
C PRO A 41 11.72 -32.70 -10.32
N GLY A 42 11.20 -33.62 -11.12
CA GLY A 42 10.44 -33.35 -12.35
C GLY A 42 11.23 -33.66 -13.63
N ASP A 43 10.54 -33.75 -14.76
CA ASP A 43 11.15 -33.98 -16.09
C ASP A 43 11.76 -32.67 -16.63
N LEU A 44 12.80 -32.17 -15.94
CA LEU A 44 13.50 -30.93 -16.26
C LEU A 44 14.84 -31.24 -16.94
N SER A 45 14.88 -31.12 -18.26
CA SER A 45 16.15 -31.17 -19.00
C SER A 45 17.04 -29.97 -18.65
N THR A 46 18.35 -30.08 -18.94
CA THR A 46 19.30 -28.98 -18.78
C THR A 46 18.86 -27.75 -19.58
N GLU A 47 18.46 -27.93 -20.84
CA GLU A 47 18.01 -26.85 -21.72
C GLU A 47 16.77 -26.16 -21.14
N LYS A 48 15.84 -26.93 -20.57
CA LYS A 48 14.64 -26.37 -19.95
C LYS A 48 14.99 -25.56 -18.70
N THR A 49 15.96 -26.04 -17.92
CA THR A 49 16.44 -25.39 -16.69
C THR A 49 17.11 -24.05 -17.01
N GLU A 50 18.03 -24.03 -17.98
CA GLU A 50 18.69 -22.81 -18.45
C GLU A 50 17.70 -21.81 -19.08
N TYR A 51 16.74 -22.30 -19.87
CA TYR A 51 15.66 -21.47 -20.40
C TYR A 51 14.83 -20.82 -19.29
N ASN A 52 14.45 -21.59 -18.27
CA ASN A 52 13.66 -21.08 -17.15
C ASN A 52 14.43 -20.01 -16.37
N TYR A 53 15.74 -20.23 -16.13
CA TYR A 53 16.61 -19.24 -15.51
C TYR A 53 16.70 -17.96 -16.33
N THR A 54 17.01 -18.06 -17.63
CA THR A 54 17.08 -16.91 -18.55
C THR A 54 15.77 -16.13 -18.59
N LYS A 55 14.63 -16.84 -18.62
CA LYS A 55 13.30 -16.23 -18.57
C LYS A 55 13.04 -15.53 -17.24
N ALA A 56 13.48 -16.10 -16.12
CA ALA A 56 13.34 -15.49 -14.79
C ALA A 56 14.19 -14.21 -14.68
N GLU A 57 15.43 -14.24 -15.17
CA GLU A 57 16.32 -13.09 -15.25
C GLU A 57 15.74 -11.98 -16.13
N GLY A 58 15.24 -12.31 -17.33
CA GLY A 58 14.57 -11.35 -18.21
C GLY A 58 13.34 -10.70 -17.57
N LYS A 59 12.48 -11.47 -16.90
CA LYS A 59 11.33 -10.93 -16.14
C LYS A 59 11.78 -10.06 -14.97
N GLY A 60 12.82 -10.47 -14.26
CA GLY A 60 13.40 -9.73 -13.15
C GLY A 60 13.97 -8.39 -13.60
N LEU A 61 14.65 -8.36 -14.74
CA LEU A 61 15.22 -7.15 -15.31
C LEU A 61 14.11 -6.18 -15.75
N SER A 62 13.08 -6.66 -16.44
CA SER A 62 11.89 -5.83 -16.75
C SER A 62 11.27 -5.22 -15.49
N LYS A 63 11.22 -5.99 -14.39
CA LYS A 63 10.76 -5.48 -13.10
C LYS A 63 11.67 -4.39 -12.53
N ILE A 64 12.99 -4.55 -12.60
CA ILE A 64 13.92 -3.50 -12.12
C ILE A 64 13.77 -2.23 -12.96
N MET A 65 13.73 -2.34 -14.29
CA MET A 65 13.55 -1.17 -15.17
C MET A 65 12.23 -0.45 -14.90
N SER A 66 11.14 -1.20 -14.69
CA SER A 66 9.82 -0.60 -14.44
C SER A 66 9.73 0.17 -13.12
N LYS A 67 10.60 -0.09 -12.14
CA LYS A 67 10.62 0.66 -10.86
C LYS A 67 10.87 2.16 -11.08
N MET A 68 11.59 2.51 -12.14
CA MET A 68 11.92 3.88 -12.53
C MET A 68 11.18 4.31 -13.82
N GLY A 69 10.17 3.54 -14.26
CA GLY A 69 9.41 3.84 -15.48
C GLY A 69 10.16 3.58 -16.79
N VAL A 70 11.30 2.88 -16.76
CA VAL A 70 12.07 2.57 -17.98
C VAL A 70 11.46 1.36 -18.69
N SER A 71 11.18 1.52 -19.98
CA SER A 71 10.50 0.48 -20.79
C SER A 71 11.43 -0.34 -21.69
N THR A 72 12.64 0.14 -21.98
CA THR A 72 13.57 -0.52 -22.90
C THR A 72 14.94 -0.73 -22.30
N TYR A 73 15.55 -1.89 -22.60
CA TYR A 73 16.91 -2.21 -22.17
C TYR A 73 17.94 -1.18 -22.65
N MET A 74 17.81 -0.74 -23.90
CA MET A 74 18.74 0.23 -24.50
C MET A 74 18.77 1.57 -23.73
N SER A 75 17.64 2.01 -23.17
CA SER A 75 17.61 3.24 -22.36
C SER A 75 18.16 3.02 -20.95
N TYR A 76 18.08 1.78 -20.45
CA TYR A 76 18.61 1.41 -19.13
C TYR A 76 20.12 1.18 -19.17
N CYS A 77 20.65 0.68 -20.28
CA CYS A 77 22.07 0.41 -20.46
C CYS A 77 22.88 1.70 -20.32
N GLY A 78 23.85 1.72 -19.40
CA GLY A 78 24.68 2.90 -19.13
C GLY A 78 23.99 4.05 -18.38
N ALA A 79 22.71 3.92 -18.00
CA ALA A 79 21.97 4.98 -17.34
C ALA A 79 22.35 5.19 -15.86
N GLN A 80 23.10 4.27 -15.25
CA GLN A 80 23.55 4.33 -13.85
C GLN A 80 22.42 4.63 -12.84
N LEU A 81 21.27 3.97 -12.97
CA LEU A 81 20.14 4.10 -12.03
C LEU A 81 20.40 3.36 -10.71
N PHE A 82 21.49 3.72 -10.04
CA PHE A 82 21.99 3.12 -8.81
C PHE A 82 22.56 4.20 -7.88
N GLU A 83 22.56 3.90 -6.58
CA GLU A 83 23.25 4.67 -5.55
C GLU A 83 24.35 3.78 -4.95
N ALA A 84 25.55 4.34 -4.76
CA ALA A 84 26.64 3.67 -4.07
C ALA A 84 26.67 4.11 -2.59
N ILE A 85 26.82 3.14 -1.68
CA ILE A 85 26.95 3.39 -0.24
C ILE A 85 28.19 2.64 0.23
N GLY A 86 29.14 3.35 0.86
CA GLY A 86 30.38 2.76 1.36
C GLY A 86 31.50 2.65 0.32
N VAL A 87 31.47 3.46 -0.75
CA VAL A 87 32.52 3.53 -1.78
C VAL A 87 33.03 4.97 -1.89
N ASN A 88 34.35 5.18 -1.84
CA ASN A 88 34.92 6.53 -1.87
C ASN A 88 34.77 7.24 -3.22
N ARG A 89 34.79 8.58 -3.17
CA ARG A 89 34.61 9.42 -4.37
C ARG A 89 35.66 9.20 -5.43
N SER A 90 36.92 8.97 -5.05
CA SER A 90 37.99 8.74 -6.02
C SER A 90 37.74 7.52 -6.90
N THR A 91 37.20 6.45 -6.31
CA THR A 91 36.84 5.22 -7.04
C THR A 91 35.64 5.48 -7.95
N ILE A 92 34.59 6.10 -7.41
CA ILE A 92 33.40 6.49 -8.19
C ILE A 92 33.77 7.40 -9.37
N ALA A 93 34.53 8.47 -9.13
CA ALA A 93 34.90 9.43 -10.17
C ALA A 93 35.68 8.80 -11.32
N LYS A 94 36.51 7.78 -11.03
CA LYS A 94 37.34 7.10 -12.03
C LYS A 94 36.61 5.98 -12.78
N PHE A 95 35.77 5.19 -12.12
CA PHE A 95 35.20 3.96 -12.68
C PHE A 95 33.68 3.98 -12.86
N PHE A 96 32.96 4.84 -12.13
CA PHE A 96 31.50 4.90 -12.08
C PHE A 96 31.02 6.36 -12.10
N THR A 97 31.63 7.18 -12.97
CA THR A 97 31.47 8.63 -12.98
C THR A 97 30.00 9.02 -13.09
N GLY A 98 29.52 9.82 -12.12
CA GLY A 98 28.13 10.28 -12.05
C GLY A 98 27.29 9.57 -10.99
N THR A 99 27.72 8.40 -10.51
CA THR A 99 27.00 7.66 -9.48
C THR A 99 27.09 8.39 -8.12
N PRO A 100 25.96 8.64 -7.42
CA PRO A 100 25.99 9.23 -6.10
C PRO A 100 26.65 8.32 -5.05
N SER A 101 27.43 8.91 -4.15
CA SER A 101 27.96 8.26 -2.95
C SER A 101 27.99 9.28 -1.81
N GLN A 102 26.96 9.26 -0.96
CA GLN A 102 26.82 10.22 0.15
C GLN A 102 27.56 9.79 1.41
N VAL A 103 27.67 8.48 1.61
CA VAL A 103 28.50 7.87 2.65
C VAL A 103 29.67 7.20 1.94
N GLU A 104 30.86 7.79 2.08
CA GLU A 104 32.09 7.27 1.48
C GLU A 104 32.52 5.96 2.14
N GLY A 105 33.65 5.38 1.73
CA GLY A 105 34.15 4.14 2.31
C GLY A 105 35.30 3.54 1.51
N MET A 106 35.15 2.26 1.15
CA MET A 106 36.19 1.47 0.50
C MET A 106 36.62 2.05 -0.85
N GLY A 107 37.91 1.88 -1.17
CA GLY A 107 38.48 2.15 -2.48
C GLY A 107 38.82 0.87 -3.23
N VAL A 108 39.55 1.04 -4.33
CA VAL A 108 39.97 -0.06 -5.21
C VAL A 108 40.78 -1.13 -4.46
N PHE A 109 41.67 -0.73 -3.56
CA PHE A 109 42.55 -1.68 -2.85
C PHE A 109 41.80 -2.49 -1.80
N GLU A 110 40.84 -1.88 -1.10
CA GLU A 110 39.97 -2.58 -0.16
C GLU A 110 39.05 -3.56 -0.90
N ILE A 111 38.50 -3.16 -2.05
CA ILE A 111 37.71 -4.06 -2.91
C ILE A 111 38.57 -5.23 -3.41
N ALA A 112 39.82 -4.97 -3.80
CA ALA A 112 40.75 -6.01 -4.22
C ALA A 112 41.11 -6.98 -3.07
N GLU A 113 41.33 -6.46 -1.86
CA GLU A 113 41.60 -7.31 -0.69
C GLU A 113 40.40 -8.22 -0.36
N GLU A 114 39.16 -7.74 -0.49
CA GLU A 114 37.98 -8.60 -0.33
C GLU A 114 37.96 -9.74 -1.37
N ALA A 115 38.24 -9.42 -2.63
CA ALA A 115 38.32 -10.43 -3.70
C ALA A 115 39.45 -11.45 -3.43
N LEU A 116 40.61 -10.99 -2.95
CA LEU A 116 41.74 -11.85 -2.60
C LEU A 116 41.42 -12.74 -1.39
N ARG A 117 40.69 -12.26 -0.39
CA ARG A 117 40.23 -13.06 0.75
C ARG A 117 39.30 -14.19 0.33
N MET A 118 38.32 -13.87 -0.51
CA MET A 118 37.43 -14.88 -1.09
C MET A 118 38.20 -15.92 -1.90
N HIS A 119 39.18 -15.47 -2.70
CA HIS A 119 40.07 -16.36 -3.45
C HIS A 119 40.88 -17.28 -2.52
N ARG A 120 41.56 -16.73 -1.51
CA ARG A 120 42.33 -17.53 -0.55
C ARG A 120 41.46 -18.55 0.18
N ALA A 121 40.22 -18.20 0.54
CA ALA A 121 39.29 -19.13 1.17
C ALA A 121 38.89 -20.28 0.23
N ALA A 122 38.56 -19.96 -1.03
CA ALA A 122 38.15 -20.95 -2.03
C ALA A 122 39.27 -21.94 -2.41
N PHE A 123 40.53 -21.51 -2.33
CA PHE A 123 41.72 -22.33 -2.59
C PHE A 123 42.47 -22.75 -1.31
N SER A 124 41.82 -22.67 -0.15
CA SER A 124 42.39 -23.11 1.12
C SER A 124 42.25 -24.61 1.32
N ASP A 125 43.02 -25.16 2.25
CA ASP A 125 42.89 -26.55 2.71
C ASP A 125 41.72 -26.74 3.71
N ASP A 126 40.77 -25.80 3.78
CA ASP A 126 39.60 -25.94 4.66
C ASP A 126 38.76 -27.16 4.24
N PRO A 127 38.67 -28.20 5.08
CA PRO A 127 37.97 -29.43 4.72
C PRO A 127 36.47 -29.22 4.46
N VAL A 128 35.87 -28.17 5.04
CA VAL A 128 34.45 -27.83 4.82
C VAL A 128 34.27 -27.24 3.43
N LEU A 129 35.13 -26.29 3.04
CA LEU A 129 35.04 -25.60 1.75
C LEU A 129 35.47 -26.48 0.57
N ALA A 130 36.22 -27.55 0.83
CA ALA A 130 36.64 -28.51 -0.19
C ALA A 130 35.47 -29.16 -0.94
N ASN A 131 34.33 -29.38 -0.29
CA ASN A 131 33.16 -30.06 -0.88
C ASN A 131 31.82 -29.35 -0.63
N MET A 132 31.81 -28.22 0.09
CA MET A 132 30.58 -27.48 0.41
C MET A 132 30.82 -25.96 0.35
N LEU A 133 29.78 -25.22 -0.01
CA LEU A 133 29.78 -23.76 0.13
C LEU A 133 29.60 -23.36 1.60
N ASP A 134 29.99 -22.13 1.93
CA ASP A 134 29.76 -21.56 3.27
C ASP A 134 28.25 -21.56 3.64
N THR A 135 27.98 -21.56 4.94
CA THR A 135 26.64 -21.62 5.54
C THR A 135 25.73 -20.49 5.03
N GLY A 136 26.29 -19.34 4.67
CA GLY A 136 25.54 -18.14 4.30
C GLY A 136 24.65 -17.65 5.44
N GLY A 137 23.69 -16.79 5.15
CA GLY A 137 22.78 -16.25 6.17
C GLY A 137 22.11 -14.94 5.79
N GLU A 138 22.25 -14.51 4.55
CA GLU A 138 21.84 -13.21 4.05
C GLU A 138 20.33 -13.06 4.15
N TYR A 139 19.56 -14.10 3.81
CA TYR A 139 18.10 -14.04 3.77
C TYR A 139 17.42 -14.38 5.11
N ALA A 140 18.05 -15.23 5.91
CA ALA A 140 17.53 -15.69 7.19
C ALA A 140 18.67 -15.96 8.17
N TRP A 141 18.42 -15.66 9.44
CA TRP A 141 19.39 -15.89 10.50
C TRP A 141 19.76 -17.37 10.58
N ARG A 142 21.08 -17.62 10.69
CA ARG A 142 21.68 -18.93 10.93
C ARG A 142 22.74 -18.77 12.02
N VAL A 143 22.95 -19.81 12.82
CA VAL A 143 23.89 -19.77 13.97
C VAL A 143 25.31 -19.38 13.56
N ARG A 144 25.78 -19.88 12.41
CA ARG A 144 27.11 -19.61 11.85
C ARG A 144 27.06 -18.71 10.60
N GLY A 145 25.97 -17.98 10.42
CA GLY A 145 25.72 -17.18 9.22
C GLY A 145 25.93 -15.68 9.42
N GLU A 146 25.50 -14.93 8.42
CA GLU A 146 25.50 -13.46 8.44
C GLU A 146 24.78 -12.89 9.68
N ASN A 147 25.22 -11.72 10.15
CA ASN A 147 24.63 -11.07 11.30
C ASN A 147 23.23 -10.48 11.01
N HIS A 148 22.29 -10.66 11.95
CA HIS A 148 20.97 -10.01 11.91
C HIS A 148 20.72 -9.22 13.19
N MET A 149 20.07 -8.06 13.08
CA MET A 149 19.59 -7.31 14.26
C MET A 149 18.58 -8.12 15.07
N TRP A 150 17.70 -8.86 14.38
CA TRP A 150 16.75 -9.77 15.03
C TRP A 150 17.38 -11.15 15.19
N THR A 151 17.83 -11.45 16.39
CA THR A 151 18.31 -12.77 16.82
C THR A 151 17.29 -13.42 17.76
N PRO A 152 17.32 -14.76 17.96
CA PRO A 152 16.47 -15.43 18.95
C PRO A 152 16.53 -14.79 20.34
N ASP A 153 17.73 -14.38 20.79
CA ASP A 153 17.91 -13.76 22.11
C ASP A 153 17.25 -12.38 22.21
N ALA A 154 17.43 -11.53 21.19
CA ALA A 154 16.80 -10.21 21.15
C ALA A 154 15.26 -10.32 21.13
N ILE A 155 14.73 -11.28 20.37
CA ILE A 155 13.29 -11.57 20.31
C ILE A 155 12.79 -12.03 21.68
N ALA A 156 13.45 -13.01 22.29
CA ALA A 156 13.05 -13.58 23.57
C ALA A 156 13.07 -12.51 24.69
N LYS A 157 14.12 -11.69 24.76
CA LYS A 157 14.22 -10.62 25.77
C LYS A 157 13.15 -9.55 25.59
N LEU A 158 12.90 -9.10 24.35
CA LEU A 158 11.85 -8.11 24.09
C LEU A 158 10.46 -8.63 24.49
N GLN A 159 10.14 -9.87 24.10
CA GLN A 159 8.87 -10.50 24.48
C GLN A 159 8.75 -10.69 25.99
N HIS A 160 9.81 -11.12 26.67
CA HIS A 160 9.82 -11.28 28.12
C HIS A 160 9.63 -9.93 28.83
N ALA A 161 10.40 -8.91 28.44
CA ALA A 161 10.33 -7.57 29.02
C ALA A 161 8.92 -6.98 28.94
N THR A 162 8.28 -7.09 27.78
CA THR A 162 6.96 -6.48 27.54
C THR A 162 5.81 -7.24 28.16
N ARG A 163 5.88 -8.58 28.22
CA ARG A 163 4.90 -9.43 28.92
C ARG A 163 4.96 -9.29 30.44
N SER A 164 6.16 -9.19 31.00
CA SER A 164 6.38 -9.06 32.45
C SER A 164 6.42 -7.61 32.94
N ASN A 165 6.30 -6.65 32.03
CA ASN A 165 6.51 -5.21 32.30
C ASN A 165 7.85 -4.94 33.04
N ASN A 166 8.94 -5.54 32.56
CA ASN A 166 10.25 -5.50 33.22
C ASN A 166 11.25 -4.63 32.45
N TRP A 167 11.52 -3.44 32.99
CA TRP A 167 12.48 -2.48 32.47
C TRP A 167 13.92 -3.01 32.37
N ASN A 168 14.38 -3.82 33.33
CA ASN A 168 15.75 -4.33 33.31
C ASN A 168 15.97 -5.31 32.14
N THR A 169 15.00 -6.18 31.87
CA THR A 169 15.05 -7.04 30.68
C THR A 169 14.99 -6.22 29.39
N TYR A 170 14.22 -5.12 29.37
CA TYR A 170 14.23 -4.21 28.22
C TYR A 170 15.61 -3.59 27.98
N LYS A 171 16.30 -3.14 29.03
CA LYS A 171 17.67 -2.61 28.90
C LYS A 171 18.63 -3.63 28.31
N GLU A 172 18.53 -4.90 28.72
CA GLU A 172 19.33 -5.96 28.12
C GLU A 172 19.00 -6.17 26.63
N TYR A 173 17.72 -6.10 26.25
CA TYR A 173 17.31 -6.12 24.86
C TYR A 173 17.89 -4.92 24.09
N ALA A 174 17.73 -3.71 24.62
CA ALA A 174 18.20 -2.48 24.00
C ALA A 174 19.72 -2.52 23.84
N GLN A 175 20.46 -3.04 24.82
CA GLN A 175 21.90 -3.24 24.72
C GLN A 175 22.27 -4.23 23.60
N LEU A 176 21.58 -5.38 23.48
CA LEU A 176 21.82 -6.33 22.38
C LEU A 176 21.56 -5.72 20.99
N ILE A 177 20.62 -4.79 20.88
CA ILE A 177 20.31 -4.08 19.64
C ILE A 177 21.32 -2.96 19.37
N ASN A 178 21.66 -2.16 20.39
CA ASN A 178 22.47 -0.95 20.26
C ASN A 178 23.98 -1.24 20.26
N ASP A 179 24.44 -2.36 20.83
CA ASP A 179 25.85 -2.76 20.84
C ASP A 179 26.28 -3.26 19.45
N GLN A 180 26.63 -2.30 18.59
CA GLN A 180 27.07 -2.50 17.22
C GLN A 180 28.59 -2.40 17.05
N ASN A 181 29.33 -2.23 18.14
CA ASN A 181 30.79 -2.00 18.14
C ASN A 181 31.58 -3.16 17.52
N ARG A 182 30.96 -4.35 17.38
CA ARG A 182 31.56 -5.54 16.75
C ARG A 182 30.81 -6.06 15.52
N ARG A 183 29.54 -5.68 15.35
CA ARG A 183 28.63 -6.27 14.34
C ARG A 183 28.34 -5.33 13.17
N HIS A 184 28.54 -4.02 13.34
CA HIS A 184 28.46 -2.97 12.30
C HIS A 184 27.30 -3.15 11.29
N MET A 185 26.06 -3.33 11.77
CA MET A 185 24.91 -3.68 10.90
C MET A 185 24.15 -2.47 10.32
N THR A 186 24.29 -1.28 10.89
CA THR A 186 23.55 -0.07 10.49
C THR A 186 24.43 1.17 10.60
N LEU A 187 24.13 2.23 9.83
CA LEU A 187 24.87 3.49 9.90
C LEU A 187 24.75 4.13 11.29
N ARG A 188 23.53 4.22 11.83
CA ARG A 188 23.30 4.76 13.18
C ARG A 188 24.00 4.00 14.30
N GLY A 189 24.40 2.75 14.07
CA GLY A 189 25.23 1.98 15.01
C GLY A 189 26.64 2.53 15.16
N LEU A 190 27.12 3.34 14.21
CA LEU A 190 28.43 3.99 14.21
C LEU A 190 28.39 5.42 14.76
N PHE A 191 27.22 5.88 15.19
CA PHE A 191 27.06 7.22 15.76
C PHE A 191 27.21 7.19 17.28
N GLU A 192 27.71 8.28 17.85
CA GLU A 192 27.73 8.51 19.29
C GLU A 192 27.03 9.83 19.62
N PHE A 193 26.56 9.95 20.85
CA PHE A 193 26.03 11.20 21.37
C PHE A 193 27.15 12.03 21.98
N LYS A 194 27.20 13.32 21.66
CA LYS A 194 28.11 14.27 22.31
C LYS A 194 27.54 14.65 23.67
N ILE A 195 27.85 13.83 24.67
CA ILE A 195 27.41 14.04 26.05
C ILE A 195 28.40 14.95 26.76
N ASP A 196 27.88 16.06 27.30
CA ASP A 196 28.61 16.97 28.19
C ASP A 196 28.03 16.78 29.60
N PRO A 197 28.73 16.09 30.52
CA PRO A 197 28.24 15.82 31.87
C PRO A 197 27.86 17.08 32.66
N SER A 198 28.44 18.24 32.32
CA SER A 198 28.12 19.51 32.99
C SER A 198 26.75 20.10 32.58
N LYS A 199 26.20 19.64 31.46
CA LYS A 199 24.89 20.06 30.92
C LYS A 199 23.78 19.05 31.17
N ALA A 200 24.13 17.85 31.64
CA ALA A 200 23.15 16.82 31.96
C ALA A 200 22.17 17.32 33.03
N ILE A 201 20.91 16.95 32.89
CA ILE A 201 19.82 17.37 33.78
C ILE A 201 19.19 16.16 34.48
N PRO A 202 18.53 16.36 35.64
CA PRO A 202 17.68 15.33 36.24
C PRO A 202 16.59 14.87 35.27
N ILE A 203 16.28 13.56 35.29
CA ILE A 203 15.26 12.99 34.40
C ILE A 203 13.86 13.56 34.67
N GLU A 204 13.63 14.05 35.89
CA GLU A 204 12.38 14.70 36.31
C GLU A 204 12.13 16.02 35.58
N GLU A 205 13.17 16.68 35.06
CA GLU A 205 13.06 17.89 34.23
C GLU A 205 12.70 17.56 32.78
N VAL A 206 12.89 16.31 32.34
CA VAL A 206 12.55 15.86 31.00
C VAL A 206 11.06 15.58 30.91
N GLU A 207 10.43 16.02 29.81
CA GLU A 207 9.01 15.82 29.58
C GLU A 207 8.58 14.35 29.79
N PRO A 208 7.38 14.08 30.34
CA PRO A 208 6.97 12.73 30.67
C PRO A 208 6.90 11.78 29.47
N ALA A 209 7.14 10.48 29.68
CA ALA A 209 7.10 9.47 28.62
C ALA A 209 5.75 9.43 27.88
N LYS A 210 4.64 9.74 28.59
CA LYS A 210 3.29 9.86 28.02
C LYS A 210 3.14 10.94 26.94
N GLU A 211 4.02 11.94 26.91
CA GLU A 211 4.03 12.97 25.87
C GLU A 211 4.85 12.52 24.66
N ILE A 212 5.99 11.85 24.89
CA ILE A 212 6.85 11.30 23.84
C ILE A 212 6.14 10.20 23.03
N VAL A 213 5.39 9.29 23.68
CA VAL A 213 4.68 8.20 22.98
C VAL A 213 3.64 8.69 21.96
N LYS A 214 3.16 9.94 22.06
CA LYS A 214 2.25 10.54 21.07
C LYS A 214 2.92 10.75 19.71
N ARG A 215 4.25 10.80 19.68
CA ARG A 215 5.08 10.86 18.46
C ARG A 215 5.27 9.50 17.80
N PHE A 216 4.83 8.42 18.46
CA PHE A 216 5.00 7.06 17.96
C PHE A 216 3.79 6.61 17.16
N THR A 217 4.09 5.93 16.07
CA THR A 217 3.10 5.32 15.19
C THR A 217 3.43 3.87 14.94
N THR A 218 2.41 3.01 14.83
CA THR A 218 2.65 1.68 14.25
C THR A 218 2.69 1.79 12.73
N GLY A 219 3.66 1.10 12.12
CA GLY A 219 3.85 1.10 10.69
C GLY A 219 2.64 0.54 9.95
N ALA A 220 2.46 0.96 8.70
CA ALA A 220 1.36 0.57 7.83
C ALA A 220 1.41 -0.93 7.47
N MET A 221 0.74 -1.77 8.27
CA MET A 221 0.69 -3.22 8.10
C MET A 221 -0.73 -3.66 7.79
N SER A 222 -0.97 -4.13 6.57
CA SER A 222 -2.35 -4.35 6.11
C SER A 222 -3.04 -5.50 6.83
N LEU A 223 -4.31 -5.29 7.18
CA LEU A 223 -5.24 -6.37 7.48
C LEU A 223 -5.32 -7.32 6.27
N GLY A 224 -5.07 -8.61 6.52
CA GLY A 224 -4.82 -9.62 5.49
C GLY A 224 -3.35 -10.06 5.47
N SER A 225 -2.40 -9.11 5.55
CA SER A 225 -0.99 -9.46 5.76
C SER A 225 -0.73 -9.94 7.18
N ILE A 226 -1.30 -9.23 8.15
CA ILE A 226 -1.42 -9.66 9.55
C ILE A 226 -2.86 -10.05 9.87
N SER A 227 -3.03 -10.86 10.92
CA SER A 227 -4.33 -11.33 11.40
C SER A 227 -5.19 -10.18 11.94
N THR A 228 -6.50 -10.41 12.02
CA THR A 228 -7.44 -9.45 12.61
C THR A 228 -7.08 -9.14 14.07
N GLU A 229 -6.66 -10.15 14.82
CA GLU A 229 -6.26 -10.04 16.22
C GLU A 229 -5.04 -9.13 16.39
N ALA A 230 -3.97 -9.37 15.63
CA ALA A 230 -2.76 -8.54 15.65
C ALA A 230 -3.08 -7.10 15.25
N HIS A 231 -3.82 -6.92 14.16
CA HIS A 231 -4.15 -5.57 13.68
C HIS A 231 -5.00 -4.78 14.67
N ALA A 232 -6.01 -5.40 15.29
CA ALA A 232 -6.86 -4.75 16.28
C ALA A 232 -6.09 -4.46 17.59
N THR A 233 -5.21 -5.37 18.00
CA THR A 233 -4.35 -5.21 19.19
C THR A 233 -3.47 -3.97 19.09
N LEU A 234 -2.81 -3.76 17.95
CA LEU A 234 -2.05 -2.54 17.68
C LEU A 234 -2.91 -1.28 17.77
N ALA A 235 -4.12 -1.30 17.20
CA ALA A 235 -4.99 -0.12 17.23
C ALA A 235 -5.41 0.26 18.66
N VAL A 236 -5.87 -0.71 19.44
CA VAL A 236 -6.24 -0.49 20.85
C VAL A 236 -5.04 0.04 21.64
N ALA A 237 -3.88 -0.60 21.51
CA ALA A 237 -2.68 -0.19 22.25
C ALA A 237 -2.27 1.26 21.92
N MET A 238 -2.23 1.62 20.63
CA MET A 238 -1.83 2.96 20.22
C MET A 238 -2.84 4.02 20.63
N ASN A 239 -4.14 3.70 20.60
CA ASN A 239 -5.18 4.61 21.05
C ASN A 239 -5.09 4.88 22.56
N ARG A 240 -4.82 3.85 23.38
CA ARG A 240 -4.63 3.99 24.84
C ARG A 240 -3.49 4.92 25.23
N ILE A 241 -2.40 4.95 24.45
CA ILE A 241 -1.22 5.78 24.76
C ILE A 241 -1.24 7.15 24.06
N GLY A 242 -2.31 7.46 23.32
CA GLY A 242 -2.39 8.71 22.55
C GLY A 242 -1.54 8.74 21.28
N GLY A 243 -0.84 7.65 20.95
CA GLY A 243 -0.17 7.47 19.67
C GLY A 243 -1.15 7.16 18.54
N LYS A 244 -0.62 6.67 17.41
CA LYS A 244 -1.43 6.41 16.21
C LYS A 244 -1.12 5.03 15.61
N SER A 245 -2.14 4.25 15.27
CA SER A 245 -1.98 3.07 14.42
C SER A 245 -2.37 3.36 12.97
N ASN A 246 -1.84 2.56 12.05
CA ASN A 246 -2.05 2.69 10.61
C ASN A 246 -2.66 1.42 10.02
N THR A 247 -3.70 1.57 9.20
CA THR A 247 -4.43 0.44 8.57
C THR A 247 -3.60 -0.39 7.59
N GLY A 248 -2.54 0.20 7.05
CA GLY A 248 -1.96 -0.29 5.81
C GLY A 248 -2.96 -0.29 4.65
N GLU A 249 -2.60 -1.01 3.58
CA GLU A 249 -3.34 -1.02 2.31
C GLU A 249 -4.57 -1.93 2.28
N GLY A 250 -5.02 -2.43 3.43
CA GLY A 250 -5.99 -3.54 3.51
C GLY A 250 -7.46 -3.14 3.57
N GLY A 251 -7.76 -1.84 3.70
CA GLY A 251 -9.04 -1.37 4.22
C GLY A 251 -9.14 -1.55 5.74
N GLU A 252 -10.28 -1.17 6.31
CA GLU A 252 -10.59 -1.37 7.73
C GLU A 252 -12.08 -1.68 7.88
N ASP A 253 -12.43 -2.59 8.80
CA ASP A 253 -13.82 -2.95 9.07
C ASP A 253 -14.60 -1.75 9.66
N PRO A 254 -15.73 -1.34 9.06
CA PRO A 254 -16.55 -0.25 9.56
C PRO A 254 -17.05 -0.40 11.00
N ASN A 255 -17.22 -1.63 11.49
CA ASN A 255 -17.61 -1.89 12.88
C ASN A 255 -16.60 -1.35 13.89
N ARG A 256 -15.32 -1.17 13.48
CA ARG A 256 -14.26 -0.63 14.34
C ARG A 256 -14.37 0.87 14.59
N TYR A 257 -15.14 1.60 13.79
CA TYR A 257 -15.21 3.07 13.89
C TYR A 257 -16.62 3.67 13.83
N ARG A 258 -17.64 2.98 13.30
CA ARG A 258 -19.00 3.54 13.14
C ARG A 258 -19.62 3.98 14.46
N MET A 259 -19.50 3.16 15.52
CA MET A 259 -20.08 3.48 16.83
C MET A 259 -19.31 4.63 17.51
N GLU A 260 -17.99 4.60 17.44
CA GLU A 260 -17.14 5.70 17.93
C GLU A 260 -17.48 7.04 17.25
N LEU A 261 -17.65 7.04 15.92
CA LEU A 261 -18.02 8.25 15.18
C LEU A 261 -19.43 8.76 15.49
N LYS A 262 -20.33 7.89 15.98
CA LYS A 262 -21.64 8.26 16.53
C LYS A 262 -21.57 8.77 17.97
N GLY A 263 -20.38 8.81 18.57
CA GLY A 263 -20.18 9.19 19.97
C GLY A 263 -20.56 8.10 20.97
N ILE A 264 -20.67 6.84 20.53
CA ILE A 264 -20.97 5.70 21.39
C ILE A 264 -19.64 5.00 21.74
N PRO A 265 -19.12 5.18 22.97
CA PRO A 265 -17.85 4.58 23.37
C PRO A 265 -17.99 3.09 23.67
N ILE A 266 -16.87 2.37 23.59
CA ILE A 266 -16.77 1.00 24.08
C ILE A 266 -16.93 0.99 25.60
N LYS A 267 -17.77 0.10 26.10
CA LYS A 267 -18.05 -0.10 27.52
C LYS A 267 -17.31 -1.30 28.08
N LYS A 268 -17.01 -1.23 29.37
CA LYS A 268 -16.48 -2.38 30.12
C LYS A 268 -17.39 -3.61 29.97
N GLY A 269 -16.81 -4.72 29.51
CA GLY A 269 -17.52 -5.99 29.26
C GLY A 269 -17.68 -6.31 27.77
N GLU A 270 -17.49 -5.33 26.88
CA GLU A 270 -17.36 -5.58 25.45
C GLU A 270 -16.02 -6.25 25.13
N THR A 271 -16.02 -7.03 24.07
CA THR A 271 -14.86 -7.77 23.57
C THR A 271 -14.67 -7.57 22.07
N LEU A 272 -13.51 -7.95 21.55
CA LEU A 272 -13.24 -7.90 20.12
C LEU A 272 -14.28 -8.68 19.30
N LYS A 273 -14.71 -9.85 19.79
CA LYS A 273 -15.80 -10.63 19.18
C LYS A 273 -17.14 -9.89 19.18
N SER A 274 -17.47 -9.19 20.26
CA SER A 274 -18.74 -8.45 20.34
C SER A 274 -18.83 -7.30 19.33
N VAL A 275 -17.69 -6.71 18.95
CA VAL A 275 -17.63 -5.58 18.01
C VAL A 275 -17.46 -6.04 16.55
N ILE A 276 -16.49 -6.92 16.27
CA ILE A 276 -16.17 -7.34 14.88
C ILE A 276 -16.98 -8.57 14.45
N GLY A 277 -17.34 -9.44 15.39
CA GLY A 277 -18.15 -10.64 15.15
C GLY A 277 -17.40 -11.95 15.37
N GLU A 278 -18.13 -12.93 15.91
CA GLU A 278 -17.61 -14.26 16.29
C GLU A 278 -17.07 -15.07 15.10
N LYS A 279 -17.64 -14.90 13.91
CA LYS A 279 -17.20 -15.58 12.68
C LYS A 279 -15.85 -15.08 12.16
N VAL A 280 -15.42 -13.91 12.60
CA VAL A 280 -14.21 -13.25 12.12
C VAL A 280 -13.06 -13.41 13.10
N VAL A 281 -13.34 -13.31 14.40
CA VAL A 281 -12.35 -13.24 15.47
C VAL A 281 -12.13 -14.62 16.12
N GLU A 282 -10.91 -15.12 16.07
CA GLU A 282 -10.55 -16.45 16.58
C GLU A 282 -10.10 -16.39 18.04
N VAL A 283 -9.37 -15.35 18.42
CA VAL A 283 -8.95 -15.09 19.81
C VAL A 283 -9.66 -13.85 20.30
N ASP A 284 -10.55 -14.04 21.28
CA ASP A 284 -11.27 -12.90 21.85
C ASP A 284 -10.36 -12.08 22.76
N MET A 285 -10.57 -10.77 22.78
CA MET A 285 -9.78 -9.82 23.55
C MET A 285 -10.73 -8.90 24.32
N PRO A 286 -10.65 -8.86 25.66
CA PRO A 286 -11.48 -7.96 26.46
C PRO A 286 -11.09 -6.51 26.20
N LEU A 287 -12.08 -5.63 26.08
CA LEU A 287 -11.90 -4.21 25.88
C LEU A 287 -12.14 -3.45 27.19
N GLN A 288 -11.40 -2.35 27.35
CA GLN A 288 -11.53 -1.43 28.48
C GLN A 288 -12.53 -0.33 28.13
N ASP A 289 -13.09 0.29 29.17
CA ASP A 289 -14.00 1.42 29.01
C ASP A 289 -13.27 2.57 28.28
N GLY A 290 -13.86 3.05 27.18
CA GLY A 290 -13.27 4.09 26.33
C GLY A 290 -12.22 3.62 25.34
N ASP A 291 -11.98 2.30 25.20
CA ASP A 291 -11.11 1.79 24.13
C ASP A 291 -11.63 2.17 22.74
N SER A 292 -10.71 2.29 21.78
CA SER A 292 -11.02 2.46 20.37
C SER A 292 -10.28 1.41 19.54
N LEU A 293 -11.03 0.75 18.65
CA LEU A 293 -10.49 -0.18 17.65
C LEU A 293 -10.12 0.53 16.35
N ARG A 294 -10.44 1.82 16.20
CA ARG A 294 -10.21 2.60 14.99
C ARG A 294 -8.73 2.90 14.79
N SER A 295 -8.22 2.66 13.59
CA SER A 295 -6.89 3.13 13.23
C SER A 295 -6.94 4.62 12.87
N LYS A 296 -6.21 5.47 13.59
CA LYS A 296 -6.20 6.93 13.34
C LYS A 296 -5.64 7.30 11.98
N ILE A 297 -4.67 6.52 11.48
CA ILE A 297 -4.07 6.70 10.16
C ILE A 297 -4.70 5.73 9.16
N LYS A 298 -5.28 6.26 8.09
CA LYS A 298 -5.87 5.50 6.99
C LYS A 298 -4.97 5.60 5.76
N GLN A 299 -4.53 4.47 5.22
CA GLN A 299 -3.67 4.48 4.05
C GLN A 299 -4.47 4.51 2.73
N VAL A 300 -3.97 5.26 1.75
CA VAL A 300 -4.40 5.25 0.35
C VAL A 300 -3.21 4.82 -0.49
N ALA A 301 -3.28 3.62 -1.05
CA ALA A 301 -2.23 3.01 -1.88
C ALA A 301 -2.78 2.71 -3.28
N SER A 302 -1.92 2.34 -4.23
CA SER A 302 -2.25 2.12 -5.65
C SER A 302 -3.39 1.11 -5.89
N GLY A 303 -3.56 0.13 -5.00
CA GLY A 303 -4.66 -0.83 -5.09
C GLY A 303 -6.05 -0.26 -4.74
N ARG A 304 -6.12 0.88 -4.02
CA ARG A 304 -7.37 1.48 -3.50
C ARG A 304 -8.28 0.51 -2.73
N PHE A 305 -7.73 -0.56 -2.16
CA PHE A 305 -8.53 -1.55 -1.43
C PHE A 305 -9.18 -0.91 -0.20
N GLY A 306 -10.50 -1.05 -0.10
CA GLY A 306 -11.30 -0.54 1.02
C GLY A 306 -11.36 0.99 1.13
N VAL A 307 -10.94 1.73 0.10
CA VAL A 307 -10.91 3.20 0.13
C VAL A 307 -12.27 3.76 -0.30
N THR A 308 -13.17 3.96 0.67
CA THR A 308 -14.48 4.60 0.52
C THR A 308 -14.51 5.99 1.14
N ALA A 309 -15.53 6.80 0.84
CA ALA A 309 -15.79 8.06 1.55
C ALA A 309 -15.86 7.84 3.08
N GLU A 310 -16.53 6.77 3.52
CA GLU A 310 -16.65 6.43 4.95
C GLU A 310 -15.31 6.11 5.61
N TYR A 311 -14.50 5.29 4.93
CA TYR A 311 -13.15 4.97 5.37
C TYR A 311 -12.31 6.24 5.55
N LEU A 312 -12.35 7.16 4.58
CA LEU A 312 -11.59 8.41 4.61
C LEU A 312 -12.09 9.39 5.69
N VAL A 313 -13.40 9.51 5.88
CA VAL A 313 -14.01 10.38 6.92
C VAL A 313 -13.69 9.89 8.33
N SER A 314 -13.41 8.60 8.51
CA SER A 314 -13.02 8.04 9.81
C SER A 314 -11.55 8.31 10.21
N ALA A 315 -10.76 8.94 9.34
CA ALA A 315 -9.34 9.20 9.55
C ALA A 315 -9.07 10.49 10.34
N ASP A 316 -8.04 10.46 11.19
CA ASP A 316 -7.40 11.68 11.72
C ASP A 316 -6.20 12.10 10.82
N GLN A 317 -5.60 11.12 10.14
CA GLN A 317 -4.59 11.32 9.12
C GLN A 317 -4.81 10.34 7.96
N ILE A 318 -4.71 10.81 6.73
CA ILE A 318 -4.75 9.98 5.53
C ILE A 318 -3.34 9.91 4.95
N GLN A 319 -2.79 8.70 4.79
CA GLN A 319 -1.45 8.49 4.28
C GLN A 319 -1.47 8.00 2.84
N ILE A 320 -1.01 8.81 1.90
CA ILE A 320 -0.69 8.43 0.53
C ILE A 320 0.59 7.60 0.55
N LYS A 321 0.52 6.35 0.09
CA LYS A 321 1.67 5.45 0.07
C LYS A 321 2.30 5.41 -1.32
N MET A 322 3.30 6.27 -1.56
CA MET A 322 4.07 6.22 -2.80
C MET A 322 4.92 4.95 -2.88
N ALA A 323 5.57 4.58 -1.78
CA ALA A 323 6.44 3.41 -1.74
C ALA A 323 6.59 2.83 -0.31
N GLN A 324 7.28 1.69 -0.20
CA GLN A 324 7.75 1.13 1.06
C GLN A 324 9.17 0.60 0.93
N GLY A 325 9.96 0.67 2.00
CA GLY A 325 11.38 0.32 1.97
C GLY A 325 11.71 -1.09 1.47
N ALA A 326 10.87 -2.08 1.79
CA ALA A 326 11.10 -3.47 1.39
C ALA A 326 10.92 -3.76 -0.12
N LYS A 327 10.29 -2.84 -0.85
CA LYS A 327 10.03 -2.92 -2.29
C LYS A 327 9.65 -1.57 -2.90
N PRO A 328 10.60 -0.63 -2.99
CA PRO A 328 10.40 0.62 -3.70
C PRO A 328 10.18 0.33 -5.19
N GLY A 329 9.33 1.15 -5.83
CA GLY A 329 8.96 1.01 -7.24
C GLY A 329 8.05 -0.20 -7.56
N GLU A 330 7.45 -0.83 -6.56
CA GLU A 330 6.51 -1.96 -6.73
C GLU A 330 5.26 -1.82 -5.85
N GLY A 331 4.18 -2.50 -6.25
CA GLY A 331 2.92 -2.53 -5.52
C GLY A 331 2.86 -3.50 -4.34
N GLY A 332 1.82 -3.34 -3.53
CA GLY A 332 1.40 -4.29 -2.49
C GLY A 332 1.18 -5.70 -3.06
N GLN A 333 1.45 -6.73 -2.25
CA GLN A 333 1.25 -8.13 -2.62
C GLN A 333 0.58 -8.87 -1.48
N LEU A 334 -0.55 -9.52 -1.76
CA LEU A 334 -1.22 -10.43 -0.85
C LEU A 334 -1.53 -11.75 -1.58
N PRO A 335 -0.88 -12.87 -1.19
CA PRO A 335 -1.14 -14.18 -1.79
C PRO A 335 -2.60 -14.61 -1.64
N GLY A 336 -3.14 -15.31 -2.64
CA GLY A 336 -4.56 -15.71 -2.71
C GLY A 336 -5.02 -16.55 -1.52
N GLY A 337 -4.16 -17.42 -0.99
CA GLY A 337 -4.44 -18.19 0.24
C GLY A 337 -4.63 -17.34 1.52
N LYS A 338 -4.33 -16.03 1.46
CA LYS A 338 -4.59 -15.06 2.53
C LYS A 338 -5.79 -14.16 2.24
N VAL A 339 -6.44 -14.30 1.09
CA VAL A 339 -7.65 -13.56 0.74
C VAL A 339 -8.84 -14.41 1.16
N SER A 340 -9.08 -14.47 2.47
CA SER A 340 -10.28 -15.10 3.04
C SER A 340 -11.55 -14.37 2.60
N GLU A 341 -12.73 -14.93 2.90
CA GLU A 341 -14.00 -14.24 2.59
C GLU A 341 -14.10 -12.86 3.25
N TYR A 342 -13.65 -12.76 4.51
CA TYR A 342 -13.60 -11.51 5.24
C TYR A 342 -12.63 -10.51 4.60
N ILE A 343 -11.41 -10.93 4.23
CA ILE A 343 -10.44 -10.05 3.56
C ILE A 343 -10.91 -9.64 2.17
N GLY A 344 -11.51 -10.56 1.39
CA GLY A 344 -12.09 -10.25 0.09
C GLY A 344 -13.21 -9.22 0.19
N ALA A 345 -14.09 -9.34 1.20
CA ALA A 345 -15.16 -8.38 1.45
C ALA A 345 -14.62 -6.97 1.78
N LEU A 346 -13.66 -6.85 2.71
CA LEU A 346 -13.07 -5.57 3.08
C LEU A 346 -12.35 -4.85 1.92
N ARG A 347 -11.80 -5.65 1.00
CA ARG A 347 -11.04 -5.14 -0.15
C ARG A 347 -11.88 -4.97 -1.41
N TYR A 348 -13.17 -5.32 -1.37
CA TYR A 348 -14.05 -5.37 -2.54
C TYR A 348 -13.43 -6.20 -3.68
N SER A 349 -12.89 -7.36 -3.31
CA SER A 349 -12.20 -8.28 -4.21
C SER A 349 -12.75 -9.71 -4.11
N VAL A 350 -12.32 -10.57 -5.03
CA VAL A 350 -12.73 -11.96 -5.09
C VAL A 350 -11.97 -12.80 -4.05
N PRO A 351 -12.64 -13.55 -3.15
CA PRO A 351 -11.97 -14.46 -2.21
C PRO A 351 -11.11 -15.51 -2.93
N GLY A 352 -9.97 -15.87 -2.34
CA GLY A 352 -9.02 -16.86 -2.87
C GLY A 352 -8.10 -16.36 -3.99
N VAL A 353 -8.39 -15.20 -4.59
CA VAL A 353 -7.60 -14.64 -5.70
C VAL A 353 -6.47 -13.76 -5.16
N GLY A 354 -5.25 -13.96 -5.66
CA GLY A 354 -4.09 -13.16 -5.26
C GLY A 354 -4.22 -11.69 -5.66
N LEU A 355 -3.83 -10.78 -4.77
CA LEU A 355 -3.90 -9.34 -5.00
C LEU A 355 -2.50 -8.78 -5.18
N ILE A 356 -2.17 -8.39 -6.42
CA ILE A 356 -0.97 -7.64 -6.75
C ILE A 356 -1.43 -6.24 -7.14
N SER A 357 -1.03 -5.24 -6.35
CA SER A 357 -1.38 -3.85 -6.66
C SER A 357 -0.53 -3.33 -7.82
N PRO A 358 -1.05 -2.38 -8.62
CA PRO A 358 -0.23 -1.68 -9.59
C PRO A 358 0.99 -1.05 -8.90
N PRO A 359 2.17 -0.99 -9.55
CA PRO A 359 3.31 -0.25 -9.00
C PRO A 359 3.02 1.25 -8.80
N PRO A 360 2.50 1.99 -9.80
CA PRO A 360 2.17 3.40 -9.61
C PRO A 360 0.75 3.57 -9.04
N HIS A 361 0.52 4.74 -8.44
CA HIS A 361 -0.82 5.29 -8.35
C HIS A 361 -1.21 5.79 -9.74
N HIS A 362 -2.32 5.28 -10.32
CA HIS A 362 -2.73 5.69 -11.68
C HIS A 362 -3.28 7.12 -11.77
N ASP A 363 -3.40 7.79 -10.61
CA ASP A 363 -3.75 9.20 -10.44
C ASP A 363 -2.58 10.02 -9.88
N ILE A 364 -1.34 9.52 -10.00
CA ILE A 364 -0.10 10.23 -9.67
C ILE A 364 0.97 9.86 -10.71
N TYR A 365 1.05 10.63 -11.80
CA TYR A 365 2.14 10.53 -12.78
C TYR A 365 3.12 11.69 -12.69
N SER A 366 2.78 12.74 -11.95
CA SER A 366 3.63 13.90 -11.70
C SER A 366 3.36 14.52 -10.32
N ILE A 367 4.08 15.59 -10.00
CA ILE A 367 3.93 16.27 -8.71
C ILE A 367 2.61 17.03 -8.60
N GLU A 368 2.10 17.55 -9.71
CA GLU A 368 0.79 18.21 -9.79
C GLU A 368 -0.35 17.20 -9.60
N ASP A 369 -0.19 15.96 -10.05
CA ASP A 369 -1.17 14.90 -9.80
C ASP A 369 -1.18 14.49 -8.31
N LEU A 370 0.01 14.43 -7.67
CA LEU A 370 0.07 14.26 -6.22
C LEU A 370 -0.63 15.40 -5.49
N ALA A 371 -0.42 16.65 -5.93
CA ALA A 371 -1.13 17.81 -5.39
C ALA A 371 -2.65 17.69 -5.59
N GLN A 372 -3.09 17.13 -6.72
CA GLN A 372 -4.50 16.85 -6.97
C GLN A 372 -5.05 15.79 -6.02
N LEU A 373 -4.35 14.67 -5.79
CA LEU A 373 -4.79 13.68 -4.81
C LEU A 373 -4.81 14.23 -3.38
N ILE A 374 -3.82 15.04 -2.98
CA ILE A 374 -3.84 15.73 -1.68
C ILE A 374 -5.09 16.60 -1.58
N HIS A 375 -5.40 17.37 -2.63
CA HIS A 375 -6.61 18.19 -2.70
C HIS A 375 -7.88 17.34 -2.59
N ASP A 376 -7.95 16.19 -3.28
CA ASP A 376 -9.11 15.30 -3.26
C ASP A 376 -9.38 14.76 -1.84
N LEU A 377 -8.33 14.24 -1.19
CA LEU A 377 -8.41 13.65 0.14
C LEU A 377 -8.74 14.71 1.21
N LYS A 378 -8.22 15.93 1.04
CA LYS A 378 -8.52 17.04 1.95
C LYS A 378 -9.93 17.58 1.76
N ASN A 379 -10.49 17.54 0.54
CA ASN A 379 -11.89 17.90 0.31
C ASN A 379 -12.84 16.89 0.96
N VAL A 380 -12.63 15.57 0.77
CA VAL A 380 -13.52 14.55 1.38
C VAL A 380 -13.42 14.50 2.90
N ASN A 381 -12.26 14.77 3.48
CA ASN A 381 -12.12 14.93 4.94
C ASN A 381 -11.27 16.15 5.30
N PRO A 382 -11.90 17.34 5.43
CA PRO A 382 -11.18 18.58 5.78
C PRO A 382 -10.44 18.52 7.12
N ARG A 383 -10.87 17.63 8.03
CA ARG A 383 -10.30 17.49 9.38
C ARG A 383 -9.03 16.65 9.41
N ALA A 384 -8.82 15.75 8.44
CA ALA A 384 -7.65 14.89 8.43
C ALA A 384 -6.39 15.62 7.94
N SER A 385 -5.24 15.29 8.52
CA SER A 385 -3.94 15.64 7.94
C SER A 385 -3.59 14.70 6.78
N ILE A 386 -2.89 15.19 5.76
CA ILE A 386 -2.45 14.38 4.62
C ILE A 386 -0.96 14.07 4.75
N SER A 387 -0.64 12.78 4.90
CA SER A 387 0.71 12.25 4.94
C SER A 387 1.12 11.68 3.58
N VAL A 388 2.37 11.84 3.19
CA VAL A 388 2.95 11.14 2.02
C VAL A 388 4.12 10.28 2.47
N LYS A 389 4.03 8.97 2.20
CA LYS A 389 5.08 8.00 2.54
C LYS A 389 6.02 7.77 1.37
N LEU A 390 7.26 8.24 1.52
CA LEU A 390 8.38 8.08 0.61
C LEU A 390 9.34 7.01 1.13
N VAL A 391 10.26 6.59 0.29
CA VAL A 391 11.40 5.75 0.67
C VAL A 391 12.67 6.57 0.55
N SER A 392 13.60 6.35 1.47
CA SER A 392 14.93 6.93 1.43
C SER A 392 15.68 6.45 0.18
N GLU A 393 16.12 7.41 -0.62
CA GLU A 393 17.04 7.27 -1.74
C GLU A 393 17.63 8.66 -2.00
N ILE A 394 18.78 8.72 -2.67
CA ILE A 394 19.33 10.00 -3.10
C ILE A 394 18.31 10.82 -3.93
N GLY A 395 18.12 12.09 -3.56
CA GLY A 395 17.17 12.99 -4.22
C GLY A 395 15.80 13.07 -3.54
N VAL A 396 15.55 12.25 -2.51
CA VAL A 396 14.31 12.29 -1.72
C VAL A 396 14.05 13.65 -1.09
N GLY A 397 15.10 14.43 -0.77
CA GLY A 397 14.93 15.77 -0.23
C GLY A 397 14.30 16.74 -1.23
N THR A 398 14.66 16.62 -2.52
CA THR A 398 14.04 17.40 -3.60
C THR A 398 12.58 17.02 -3.78
N ILE A 399 12.27 15.72 -3.75
CA ILE A 399 10.90 15.21 -3.81
C ILE A 399 10.10 15.74 -2.61
N ALA A 400 10.63 15.66 -1.39
CA ALA A 400 10.00 16.16 -0.17
C ALA A 400 9.68 17.66 -0.26
N ALA A 401 10.54 18.47 -0.87
CA ALA A 401 10.25 19.87 -1.12
C ALA A 401 9.06 20.07 -2.09
N GLY A 402 9.01 19.28 -3.16
CA GLY A 402 7.86 19.23 -4.08
C GLY A 402 6.58 18.82 -3.37
N VAL A 403 6.61 17.75 -2.57
CA VAL A 403 5.47 17.24 -1.81
C VAL A 403 4.95 18.27 -0.81
N THR A 404 5.84 19.01 -0.15
CA THR A 404 5.46 20.09 0.77
C THR A 404 4.81 21.26 0.02
N LYS A 405 5.29 21.60 -1.18
CA LYS A 405 4.64 22.61 -2.06
C LYS A 405 3.28 22.13 -2.58
N ALA A 406 3.13 20.82 -2.79
CA ALA A 406 1.86 20.14 -3.10
C ALA A 406 0.88 20.06 -1.91
N LYS A 407 1.22 20.71 -0.78
CA LYS A 407 0.39 20.91 0.41
C LYS A 407 0.25 19.70 1.34
N ALA A 408 1.16 18.72 1.29
CA ALA A 408 1.17 17.67 2.31
C ALA A 408 1.43 18.26 3.71
N ASP A 409 0.70 17.80 4.73
CA ASP A 409 0.88 18.20 6.12
C ASP A 409 1.98 17.37 6.82
N HIS A 410 2.25 16.17 6.29
CA HIS A 410 3.14 15.19 6.89
C HIS A 410 3.91 14.38 5.84
N LEU A 411 5.16 14.02 6.14
CA LEU A 411 6.04 13.21 5.30
C LEU A 411 6.54 12.02 6.11
N VAL A 412 6.64 10.85 5.49
CA VAL A 412 7.37 9.71 6.06
C VAL A 412 8.57 9.41 5.17
N VAL A 413 9.76 9.35 5.74
CA VAL A 413 10.97 8.84 5.10
C VAL A 413 11.21 7.43 5.61
N ALA A 414 10.90 6.42 4.79
CA ALA A 414 11.09 5.02 5.16
C ALA A 414 12.43 4.47 4.67
N GLY A 415 13.20 3.83 5.53
CA GLY A 415 14.46 3.15 5.18
C GLY A 415 14.24 1.85 4.41
N HIS A 416 15.24 1.44 3.64
CA HIS A 416 15.26 0.16 2.88
C HIS A 416 15.00 -1.08 3.74
N ASP A 417 15.30 -1.00 5.03
CA ASP A 417 15.26 -2.08 6.00
C ASP A 417 13.84 -2.37 6.56
N GLY A 418 12.83 -1.60 6.13
CA GLY A 418 11.43 -1.80 6.49
C GLY A 418 10.91 -3.22 6.27
N GLY A 419 10.00 -3.68 7.13
CA GLY A 419 9.40 -5.01 7.04
C GLY A 419 8.39 -5.17 5.88
N THR A 420 8.10 -6.42 5.52
CA THR A 420 7.03 -6.75 4.56
C THR A 420 6.48 -8.16 4.81
N GLY A 421 5.18 -8.34 4.55
CA GLY A 421 4.56 -9.66 4.56
C GLY A 421 4.84 -10.49 3.31
N ALA A 422 5.09 -9.83 2.17
CA ALA A 422 5.40 -10.46 0.88
C ALA A 422 6.10 -9.48 -0.07
N SER A 423 7.29 -9.87 -0.56
CA SER A 423 8.08 -9.09 -1.51
C SER A 423 9.12 -9.99 -2.20
N PRO A 424 9.55 -9.68 -3.44
CA PRO A 424 10.73 -10.32 -4.03
C PRO A 424 11.98 -10.09 -3.19
N TRP A 425 12.82 -11.13 -3.07
CA TRP A 425 14.10 -11.03 -2.34
C TRP A 425 15.04 -9.99 -2.93
N SER A 426 15.06 -9.86 -4.26
CA SER A 426 15.87 -8.86 -4.95
C SER A 426 15.54 -7.43 -4.47
N SER A 427 14.27 -7.13 -4.25
CA SER A 427 13.84 -5.81 -3.78
C SER A 427 14.13 -5.58 -2.30
N ILE A 428 13.94 -6.60 -1.46
CA ILE A 428 14.31 -6.53 -0.02
C ILE A 428 15.81 -6.23 0.16
N LYS A 429 16.65 -6.77 -0.73
CA LYS A 429 18.11 -6.69 -0.60
C LYS A 429 18.78 -5.56 -1.36
N HIS A 430 18.17 -5.05 -2.43
CA HIS A 430 18.87 -4.19 -3.38
C HIS A 430 18.09 -2.93 -3.80
N ALA A 431 17.04 -2.54 -3.08
CA ALA A 431 16.28 -1.33 -3.40
C ALA A 431 16.01 -0.48 -2.16
N GLY A 432 16.18 0.84 -2.33
CA GLY A 432 16.12 1.84 -1.26
C GLY A 432 17.44 1.99 -0.50
N SER A 433 17.54 3.06 0.28
CA SER A 433 18.72 3.45 1.07
C SER A 433 18.41 3.51 2.58
N PRO A 434 19.42 3.55 3.47
CA PRO A 434 19.24 3.79 4.91
C PRO A 434 18.44 5.05 5.17
N TRP A 435 17.53 5.02 6.16
CA TRP A 435 16.70 6.18 6.47
C TRP A 435 17.52 7.35 6.99
N GLU A 436 18.69 7.11 7.59
CA GLU A 436 19.61 8.13 8.09
C GLU A 436 20.04 9.09 6.96
N ILE A 437 20.28 8.56 5.75
CA ILE A 437 20.67 9.35 4.57
C ILE A 437 19.49 10.22 4.12
N GLY A 438 18.36 9.60 3.80
CA GLY A 438 17.20 10.30 3.25
C GLY A 438 16.54 11.26 4.25
N LEU A 439 16.58 10.95 5.55
CA LEU A 439 16.06 11.83 6.60
C LEU A 439 16.91 13.10 6.71
N ALA A 440 18.23 12.95 6.76
CA ALA A 440 19.15 14.09 6.77
C ALA A 440 18.98 14.96 5.51
N GLU A 441 18.94 14.34 4.32
CA GLU A 441 18.72 15.06 3.07
C GLU A 441 17.38 15.82 3.05
N THR A 442 16.31 15.18 3.55
CA THR A 442 14.98 15.79 3.67
C THR A 442 15.01 16.99 4.61
N GLN A 443 15.58 16.83 5.80
CA GLN A 443 15.72 17.91 6.79
C GLN A 443 16.48 19.10 6.19
N GLN A 444 17.65 18.83 5.62
CA GLN A 444 18.51 19.86 5.05
C GLN A 444 17.82 20.61 3.90
N THR A 445 17.20 19.88 2.97
CA THR A 445 16.54 20.47 1.79
C THR A 445 15.32 21.31 2.19
N LEU A 446 14.49 20.83 3.12
CA LEU A 446 13.31 21.57 3.57
C LEU A 446 13.69 22.85 4.33
N VAL A 447 14.76 22.82 5.12
CA VAL A 447 15.27 24.02 5.83
C VAL A 447 15.81 25.04 4.82
N LEU A 448 16.66 24.61 3.88
CA LEU A 448 17.21 25.49 2.83
C LEU A 448 16.11 26.17 2.00
N ASN A 449 14.98 25.48 1.77
CA ASN A 449 13.85 26.01 1.01
C ASN A 449 12.80 26.74 1.88
N ARG A 450 13.03 26.93 3.20
CA ARG A 450 12.08 27.54 4.15
C ARG A 450 10.70 26.84 4.14
N LEU A 451 10.73 25.53 3.98
CA LEU A 451 9.57 24.65 3.90
C LEU A 451 9.38 23.83 5.19
N ARG A 452 10.46 23.58 5.95
CA ARG A 452 10.47 22.68 7.11
C ARG A 452 9.43 23.02 8.19
N GLY A 453 9.16 24.31 8.40
CA GLY A 453 8.17 24.78 9.37
C GLY A 453 6.72 24.35 9.09
N ARG A 454 6.41 23.90 7.88
CA ARG A 454 5.03 23.66 7.40
C ARG A 454 4.65 22.18 7.34
N VAL A 455 5.61 21.29 7.57
CA VAL A 455 5.44 19.84 7.38
C VAL A 455 6.06 19.08 8.53
N ARG A 456 5.33 18.10 9.08
CA ARG A 456 5.88 17.13 10.04
C ARG A 456 6.63 16.04 9.28
N VAL A 457 7.80 15.64 9.76
CA VAL A 457 8.64 14.60 9.16
C VAL A 457 8.71 13.41 10.10
N GLN A 458 8.33 12.23 9.61
CA GLN A 458 8.41 10.97 10.33
C GLN A 458 9.54 10.11 9.76
N ALA A 459 10.31 9.47 10.63
CA ALA A 459 11.24 8.41 10.25
C ALA A 459 10.62 7.03 10.48
N ASP A 460 10.80 6.12 9.52
CA ASP A 460 10.38 4.71 9.58
C ASP A 460 11.50 3.83 9.00
N GLY A 461 11.61 2.58 9.44
CA GLY A 461 12.69 1.67 9.06
C GLY A 461 13.38 1.09 10.28
N GLN A 462 12.95 -0.11 10.69
CA GLN A 462 13.60 -0.90 11.76
C GLN A 462 13.88 -0.14 13.06
N MET A 463 13.08 0.87 13.40
CA MET A 463 13.08 1.54 14.71
C MET A 463 12.78 0.50 15.80
N LYS A 464 13.64 0.42 16.82
CA LYS A 464 13.59 -0.63 17.87
C LYS A 464 13.74 -0.09 19.28
N THR A 465 14.59 0.91 19.47
CA THR A 465 15.01 1.40 20.79
C THR A 465 14.78 2.89 20.95
N GLY A 466 14.82 3.41 22.18
CA GLY A 466 14.82 4.85 22.44
C GLY A 466 16.03 5.55 21.82
N ARG A 467 17.16 4.85 21.69
CA ARG A 467 18.32 5.36 20.95
C ARG A 467 18.01 5.66 19.48
N ASP A 468 17.32 4.76 18.78
CA ASP A 468 16.93 4.98 17.38
C ASP A 468 16.06 6.25 17.25
N VAL A 469 15.14 6.45 18.20
CA VAL A 469 14.24 7.61 18.27
C VAL A 469 15.04 8.91 18.45
N VAL A 470 15.98 8.95 19.39
CA VAL A 470 16.79 10.16 19.63
C VAL A 470 17.68 10.47 18.43
N VAL A 471 18.32 9.46 17.81
CA VAL A 471 19.10 9.68 16.58
C VAL A 471 18.22 10.22 15.46
N GLY A 472 17.04 9.65 15.25
CA GLY A 472 16.10 10.15 14.24
C GLY A 472 15.65 11.59 14.51
N ALA A 473 15.42 11.96 15.78
CA ALA A 473 15.10 13.34 16.15
C ALA A 473 16.24 14.30 15.78
N LEU A 474 17.48 13.97 16.19
CA LEU A 474 18.67 14.77 15.91
C LEU A 474 18.90 14.96 14.40
N LEU A 475 18.56 13.96 13.57
CA LEU A 475 18.60 14.05 12.11
C LEU A 475 17.39 14.77 11.48
N GLY A 476 16.34 15.09 12.24
CA GLY A 476 15.26 15.98 11.82
C GLY A 476 13.83 15.44 11.93
N ALA A 477 13.61 14.22 12.45
CA ALA A 477 12.26 13.65 12.58
C ALA A 477 11.47 14.24 13.76
N ASP A 478 10.20 14.57 13.52
CA ASP A 478 9.20 14.95 14.53
C ASP A 478 8.48 13.71 15.12
N GLU A 479 8.33 12.64 14.33
CA GLU A 479 7.57 11.42 14.63
C GLU A 479 8.31 10.13 14.19
N PHE A 480 7.90 8.98 14.72
CA PHE A 480 8.61 7.70 14.53
C PHE A 480 7.66 6.53 14.24
N GLY A 481 7.97 5.77 13.20
CA GLY A 481 7.22 4.58 12.77
C GLY A 481 7.86 3.27 13.24
N PHE A 482 7.05 2.40 13.85
CA PHE A 482 7.46 1.09 14.35
C PHE A 482 6.60 -0.02 13.75
N ALA A 483 7.21 -0.93 13.00
CA ALA A 483 6.48 -2.06 12.39
C ALA A 483 6.87 -3.40 13.02
N THR A 484 8.10 -3.87 12.76
CA THR A 484 8.52 -5.22 13.15
C THR A 484 8.61 -5.41 14.67
N ALA A 485 9.11 -4.42 15.42
CA ALA A 485 9.25 -4.55 16.87
C ALA A 485 7.90 -4.75 17.59
N PRO A 486 6.85 -3.95 17.33
CA PRO A 486 5.50 -4.25 17.84
C PRO A 486 4.97 -5.63 17.46
N LEU A 487 5.22 -6.13 16.24
CA LEU A 487 4.83 -7.50 15.87
C LEU A 487 5.62 -8.57 16.65
N VAL A 488 6.89 -8.32 16.97
CA VAL A 488 7.69 -9.20 17.84
C VAL A 488 7.11 -9.21 19.25
N VAL A 489 6.71 -8.06 19.77
CA VAL A 489 6.01 -7.92 21.07
C VAL A 489 4.69 -8.69 21.09
N GLU A 490 3.94 -8.68 19.98
CA GLU A 490 2.72 -9.48 19.83
C GLU A 490 2.97 -10.99 19.67
N GLY A 491 4.21 -11.41 19.47
CA GLY A 491 4.61 -12.83 19.47
C GLY A 491 5.38 -13.29 18.25
N CYS A 492 5.66 -12.43 17.26
CA CYS A 492 6.45 -12.81 16.09
C CYS A 492 7.84 -13.33 16.49
N ILE A 493 8.21 -14.50 15.96
CA ILE A 493 9.50 -15.17 16.19
C ILE A 493 10.45 -15.08 14.99
N MET A 494 10.19 -14.16 14.04
CA MET A 494 11.02 -13.90 12.85
C MET A 494 11.31 -15.13 11.96
N MET A 495 10.34 -16.05 11.83
CA MET A 495 10.42 -17.21 10.93
C MET A 495 10.47 -16.84 9.42
N ARG A 496 10.06 -15.61 9.06
CA ARG A 496 10.03 -15.08 7.68
C ARG A 496 9.17 -15.87 6.68
N LYS A 497 8.14 -16.58 7.17
CA LYS A 497 7.14 -17.31 6.35
C LYS A 497 5.79 -16.57 6.22
N CYS A 498 5.78 -15.25 6.41
CA CYS A 498 4.57 -14.42 6.42
C CYS A 498 3.72 -14.54 5.13
N HIS A 499 4.38 -14.74 3.99
CA HIS A 499 3.76 -14.88 2.67
C HIS A 499 3.11 -16.25 2.44
N LEU A 500 3.50 -17.28 3.20
CA LEU A 500 3.01 -18.65 3.02
C LEU A 500 1.72 -18.96 3.78
N ASN A 501 1.18 -17.97 4.51
CA ASN A 501 0.03 -18.15 5.41
C ASN A 501 0.27 -19.12 6.59
N THR A 502 1.50 -19.56 6.83
CA THR A 502 1.85 -20.59 7.83
C THR A 502 2.49 -20.02 9.10
N CYS A 503 2.07 -18.82 9.54
CA CYS A 503 2.62 -18.19 10.73
C CYS A 503 2.32 -19.04 11.98
N PRO A 504 3.33 -19.55 12.72
CA PRO A 504 3.11 -20.51 13.80
C PRO A 504 2.51 -19.89 15.07
N VAL A 505 2.46 -18.56 15.15
CA VAL A 505 2.07 -17.76 16.33
C VAL A 505 0.85 -16.87 16.07
N GLY A 506 0.13 -17.09 14.97
CA GLY A 506 -1.13 -16.38 14.69
C GLY A 506 -0.99 -14.89 14.31
N VAL A 507 0.22 -14.37 14.07
CA VAL A 507 0.44 -12.95 13.73
C VAL A 507 0.23 -12.68 12.23
N ALA A 508 0.96 -13.37 11.35
CA ALA A 508 0.98 -13.08 9.90
C ALA A 508 0.25 -14.15 9.06
N THR A 509 -0.96 -14.52 9.45
CA THR A 509 -1.77 -15.58 8.84
C THR A 509 -3.27 -15.26 8.88
N GLN A 510 -4.01 -15.75 7.90
CA GLN A 510 -5.46 -15.76 7.84
C GLN A 510 -6.05 -17.17 8.06
N ASP A 511 -5.19 -18.17 8.29
CA ASP A 511 -5.62 -19.52 8.66
C ASP A 511 -6.23 -19.50 10.09
N PRO A 512 -7.49 -19.93 10.25
CA PRO A 512 -8.18 -19.84 11.55
C PRO A 512 -7.53 -20.73 12.63
N VAL A 513 -7.00 -21.90 12.26
CA VAL A 513 -6.30 -22.80 13.19
C VAL A 513 -5.03 -22.16 13.71
N LEU A 514 -4.28 -21.48 12.86
CA LEU A 514 -3.06 -20.78 13.25
C LEU A 514 -3.34 -19.47 14.00
N ARG A 515 -4.41 -18.75 13.66
CA ARG A 515 -4.84 -17.53 14.36
C ARG A 515 -5.22 -17.79 15.81
N LYS A 516 -5.78 -18.96 16.13
CA LYS A 516 -6.02 -19.40 17.53
C LYS A 516 -4.76 -19.43 18.41
N LYS A 517 -3.57 -19.44 17.81
CA LYS A 517 -2.28 -19.40 18.53
C LYS A 517 -1.81 -17.99 18.87
N PHE A 518 -2.55 -16.96 18.45
CA PHE A 518 -2.22 -15.58 18.78
C PHE A 518 -2.32 -15.33 20.29
N SER A 519 -1.29 -14.69 20.86
CA SER A 519 -1.18 -14.43 22.30
C SER A 519 -0.76 -12.99 22.62
N GLY A 520 -0.68 -12.13 21.61
CA GLY A 520 -0.41 -10.71 21.78
C GLY A 520 -1.54 -10.03 22.55
N LYS A 521 -1.20 -8.99 23.31
CA LYS A 521 -2.16 -8.19 24.08
C LYS A 521 -1.81 -6.72 23.96
N PRO A 522 -2.79 -5.79 24.04
CA PRO A 522 -2.52 -4.37 23.95
C PRO A 522 -1.52 -3.91 25.01
N GLU A 523 -1.58 -4.47 26.22
CA GLU A 523 -0.70 -4.11 27.35
C GLU A 523 0.77 -4.37 27.02
N HIS A 524 1.09 -5.44 26.28
CA HIS A 524 2.48 -5.72 25.90
C HIS A 524 3.03 -4.62 24.98
N VAL A 525 2.22 -4.19 24.02
CA VAL A 525 2.56 -3.13 23.06
C VAL A 525 2.66 -1.77 23.77
N VAL A 526 1.75 -1.49 24.71
CA VAL A 526 1.81 -0.30 25.58
C VAL A 526 3.12 -0.27 26.35
N ASN A 527 3.48 -1.37 27.05
CA ASN A 527 4.73 -1.46 27.80
C ASN A 527 5.95 -1.20 26.92
N TYR A 528 5.98 -1.78 25.71
CA TYR A 528 7.06 -1.56 24.76
C TYR A 528 7.28 -0.09 24.43
N PHE A 529 6.21 0.63 24.06
CA PHE A 529 6.33 2.04 23.69
C PHE A 529 6.72 2.92 24.88
N PHE A 530 6.23 2.62 26.09
CA PHE A 530 6.69 3.31 27.28
C PHE A 530 8.16 3.02 27.60
N PHE A 531 8.66 1.81 27.36
CA PHE A 531 10.09 1.53 27.51
C PHE A 531 10.93 2.32 26.50
N VAL A 532 10.53 2.35 25.23
CA VAL A 532 11.22 3.15 24.20
C VAL A 532 11.23 4.63 24.58
N ALA A 533 10.11 5.17 25.04
CA ALA A 533 10.01 6.56 25.47
C ALA A 533 10.86 6.84 26.71
N GLU A 534 10.91 5.94 27.68
CA GLU A 534 11.71 6.10 28.89
C GLU A 534 13.23 6.02 28.60
N GLU A 535 13.66 5.15 27.68
CA GLU A 535 15.04 5.14 27.18
C GLU A 535 15.36 6.47 26.49
N ALA A 536 14.45 7.00 25.67
CA ALA A 536 14.64 8.30 25.03
C ALA A 536 14.76 9.43 26.08
N ARG A 537 13.97 9.42 27.16
CA ARG A 537 14.07 10.39 28.26
C ARG A 537 15.42 10.33 28.97
N GLN A 538 15.93 9.13 29.21
CA GLN A 538 17.26 8.96 29.82
C GLN A 538 18.36 9.54 28.95
N LEU A 539 18.27 9.38 27.63
CA LEU A 539 19.21 9.97 26.68
C LEU A 539 19.05 11.50 26.58
N MET A 540 17.82 12.01 26.58
CA MET A 540 17.54 13.45 26.64
C MET A 540 18.13 14.10 27.90
N ALA A 541 17.97 13.46 29.05
CA ALA A 541 18.55 13.92 30.32
C ALA A 541 20.08 14.02 30.24
N GLN A 542 20.73 13.01 29.68
CA GLN A 542 22.19 13.01 29.46
C GLN A 542 22.64 14.11 28.50
N LEU A 543 21.85 14.42 27.48
CA LEU A 543 22.09 15.49 26.51
C LEU A 543 21.76 16.89 27.05
N GLY A 544 21.14 16.99 28.24
CA GLY A 544 20.71 18.27 28.82
C GLY A 544 19.44 18.86 28.19
N VAL A 545 18.57 18.02 27.62
CA VAL A 545 17.41 18.41 26.82
C VAL A 545 16.11 18.14 27.58
N ARG A 546 15.24 19.16 27.71
CA ARG A 546 14.00 19.06 28.51
C ARG A 546 12.80 18.58 27.69
N THR A 547 12.64 19.12 26.49
CA THR A 547 11.54 18.77 25.57
C THR A 547 12.07 18.08 24.32
N PHE A 548 11.28 17.19 23.74
CA PHE A 548 11.64 16.42 22.56
C PHE A 548 11.86 17.32 21.34
N ASP A 549 11.13 18.45 21.25
CA ASP A 549 11.29 19.41 20.15
C ASP A 549 12.69 20.07 20.15
N GLU A 550 13.36 20.18 21.30
CA GLU A 550 14.74 20.68 21.39
C GLU A 550 15.77 19.74 20.75
N LEU A 551 15.45 18.45 20.54
CA LEU A 551 16.29 17.52 19.80
C LEU A 551 16.23 17.73 18.28
N ILE A 552 15.10 18.21 17.77
CA ILE A 552 14.77 18.05 16.34
C ILE A 552 15.74 18.84 15.46
N GLY A 553 16.48 18.12 14.61
CA GLY A 553 17.47 18.69 13.70
C GLY A 553 18.79 19.11 14.36
N ARG A 554 19.03 18.76 15.63
CA ARG A 554 20.28 19.01 16.37
C ARG A 554 21.38 17.99 16.06
N ALA A 555 21.65 17.76 14.78
CA ALA A 555 22.73 16.87 14.32
C ALA A 555 24.12 17.24 14.87
N ASP A 556 24.32 18.47 15.37
CA ASP A 556 25.53 18.88 16.09
C ASP A 556 25.81 18.05 17.36
N LEU A 557 24.78 17.46 17.96
CA LEU A 557 24.88 16.57 19.13
C LEU A 557 25.26 15.12 18.76
N LEU A 558 25.44 14.81 17.48
CA LEU A 558 25.96 13.53 17.01
C LEU A 558 27.46 13.62 16.71
N ASP A 559 28.15 12.52 16.97
CA ASP A 559 29.53 12.26 16.54
C ASP A 559 29.65 10.85 15.95
N THR A 560 30.85 10.49 15.49
CA THR A 560 31.17 9.13 15.03
C THR A 560 31.98 8.38 16.08
N GLN A 561 31.78 7.07 16.16
CA GLN A 561 32.55 6.20 17.06
C GLN A 561 34.05 6.30 16.76
N LYS A 562 34.85 6.58 17.79
CA LYS A 562 36.32 6.59 17.68
C LYS A 562 36.85 5.16 17.68
N GLY A 563 37.82 4.87 16.80
CA GLY A 563 38.50 3.58 16.77
C GLY A 563 37.69 2.46 16.11
N ILE A 564 37.07 2.73 14.95
CA ILE A 564 36.42 1.70 14.13
C ILE A 564 37.48 0.63 13.75
N GLU A 565 37.47 -0.50 14.44
CA GLU A 565 38.49 -1.56 14.29
C GLU A 565 38.38 -2.31 12.96
N HIS A 566 37.18 -2.35 12.36
CA HIS A 566 36.95 -3.13 11.14
C HIS A 566 37.40 -2.38 9.88
N TRP A 567 38.34 -2.96 9.14
CA TRP A 567 38.95 -2.36 7.95
C TRP A 567 37.96 -1.88 6.87
N LYS A 568 36.83 -2.57 6.66
CA LYS A 568 35.79 -2.13 5.69
C LYS A 568 35.02 -0.87 6.11
N ALA A 569 35.00 -0.56 7.40
CA ALA A 569 34.36 0.64 7.92
C ALA A 569 35.38 1.79 8.08
N SER A 570 36.66 1.53 7.81
CA SER A 570 37.67 2.58 7.65
C SER A 570 37.31 3.45 6.44
N GLY A 571 37.34 4.77 6.61
CA GLY A 571 37.04 5.73 5.54
C GLY A 571 35.55 6.03 5.32
N LEU A 572 34.63 5.49 6.13
CA LEU A 572 33.25 5.97 6.14
C LEU A 572 33.21 7.43 6.60
N ASP A 573 32.53 8.29 5.84
CA ASP A 573 32.34 9.71 6.16
C ASP A 573 30.85 10.04 6.30
N PHE A 574 30.49 10.60 7.46
CA PHE A 574 29.14 10.99 7.84
C PHE A 574 28.94 12.51 7.92
N ALA A 575 29.97 13.32 7.63
CA ALA A 575 29.90 14.77 7.75
C ALA A 575 28.74 15.39 6.97
N ARG A 576 28.38 14.80 5.82
CA ARG A 576 27.24 15.24 5.00
C ARG A 576 25.88 14.97 5.64
N LEU A 577 25.74 13.87 6.36
CA LEU A 577 24.52 13.55 7.10
C LEU A 577 24.35 14.49 8.29
N PHE A 578 25.46 14.85 8.95
CA PHE A 578 25.43 15.73 10.12
C PHE A 578 25.43 17.23 9.77
N TYR A 579 25.53 17.58 8.50
CA TYR A 579 25.51 18.97 8.05
C TYR A 579 24.21 19.67 8.45
N GLN A 580 24.35 20.81 9.13
CA GLN A 580 23.25 21.71 9.44
C GLN A 580 23.30 22.93 8.51
N PRO A 581 22.23 23.21 7.73
CA PRO A 581 22.20 24.39 6.88
C PRO A 581 22.43 25.68 7.66
N ASN A 582 23.34 26.53 7.16
CA ASN A 582 23.56 27.86 7.70
C ASN A 582 22.44 28.82 7.27
N VAL A 583 21.36 28.83 8.04
CA VAL A 583 20.19 29.71 7.85
C VAL A 583 20.00 30.60 9.09
N PRO A 584 19.40 31.80 8.92
CA PRO A 584 19.01 32.66 10.04
C PRO A 584 18.18 31.94 11.12
N ALA A 585 18.26 32.41 12.37
CA ALA A 585 17.62 31.77 13.52
C ALA A 585 16.07 31.76 13.45
N ASP A 586 15.48 32.66 12.68
CA ASP A 586 14.03 32.72 12.43
C ASP A 586 13.53 31.65 11.45
N VAL A 587 14.43 30.97 10.72
CA VAL A 587 14.05 29.86 9.84
C VAL A 587 13.77 28.60 10.66
N PRO A 588 12.53 28.08 10.67
CA PRO A 588 12.20 26.90 11.47
C PRO A 588 12.96 25.65 11.01
N ARG A 589 13.47 24.89 11.98
CA ARG A 589 14.13 23.59 11.78
C ARG A 589 13.24 22.39 12.13
N LEU A 590 12.08 22.66 12.71
CA LEU A 590 11.04 21.70 13.06
C LEU A 590 9.68 22.23 12.63
N HIS A 591 8.64 21.40 12.73
CA HIS A 591 7.29 21.77 12.34
C HIS A 591 6.65 22.76 13.34
N VAL A 592 6.28 23.96 12.88
CA VAL A 592 5.73 25.04 13.73
C VAL A 592 4.45 25.68 13.19
N SER A 593 4.00 25.30 11.98
CA SER A 593 2.87 25.93 11.31
C SER A 593 2.09 24.92 10.46
N SER A 594 0.78 25.14 10.32
CA SER A 594 -0.09 24.33 9.46
C SER A 594 -0.11 24.81 8.02
N GLN A 595 -0.42 23.91 7.09
CA GLN A 595 -0.64 24.24 5.68
C GLN A 595 -2.03 24.87 5.45
N ASP A 596 -2.09 25.92 4.64
CA ASP A 596 -3.36 26.42 4.06
C ASP A 596 -3.67 25.67 2.76
N HIS A 597 -4.83 24.99 2.76
CA HIS A 597 -5.35 24.16 1.67
C HIS A 597 -6.37 24.91 0.79
N ALA A 598 -6.73 26.15 1.10
CA ALA A 598 -7.69 26.99 0.37
C ALA A 598 -9.06 26.33 0.12
N LEU A 599 -9.54 25.54 1.09
CA LEU A 599 -10.80 24.78 0.98
C LEU A 599 -12.04 25.67 0.91
N GLU A 600 -11.96 26.90 1.42
CA GLU A 600 -13.03 27.90 1.38
C GLU A 600 -13.41 28.31 -0.06
N LYS A 601 -12.51 28.06 -1.04
CA LYS A 601 -12.74 28.34 -2.46
C LYS A 601 -13.39 27.17 -3.20
N ALA A 602 -13.54 26.02 -2.56
CA ALA A 602 -14.14 24.84 -3.18
C ALA A 602 -15.62 25.10 -3.52
N LEU A 603 -16.03 24.67 -4.71
CA LEU A 603 -17.43 24.78 -5.15
C LEU A 603 -18.39 24.09 -4.15
N ASP A 604 -17.95 23.00 -3.54
CA ASP A 604 -18.71 22.24 -2.57
C ASP A 604 -19.18 23.04 -1.36
N VAL A 605 -18.49 24.12 -0.97
CA VAL A 605 -18.97 25.00 0.11
C VAL A 605 -20.36 25.54 -0.24
N ARG A 606 -20.57 25.96 -1.49
CA ARG A 606 -21.87 26.40 -2.00
C ARG A 606 -22.85 25.23 -2.15
N LEU A 607 -22.38 24.07 -2.61
CA LEU A 607 -23.24 22.90 -2.78
C LEU A 607 -23.78 22.38 -1.44
N ILE A 608 -22.96 22.35 -0.40
CA ILE A 608 -23.35 21.99 0.97
C ILE A 608 -24.41 22.96 1.50
N GLN A 609 -24.22 24.27 1.32
CA GLN A 609 -25.21 25.28 1.74
C GLN A 609 -26.58 25.04 1.11
N LYS A 610 -26.62 24.77 -0.21
CA LYS A 610 -27.85 24.47 -0.94
C LYS A 610 -28.46 23.10 -0.59
N SER A 611 -27.68 22.21 0.03
CA SER A 611 -28.07 20.82 0.31
C SER A 611 -28.47 20.57 1.76
N ARG A 612 -28.56 21.61 2.61
CA ARG A 612 -28.85 21.47 4.05
C ARG A 612 -30.13 20.70 4.36
N ALA A 613 -31.21 20.91 3.61
CA ALA A 613 -32.45 20.16 3.81
C ALA A 613 -32.26 18.64 3.62
N ALA A 614 -31.46 18.23 2.64
CA ALA A 614 -31.13 16.81 2.43
C ALA A 614 -30.19 16.27 3.52
N LEU A 615 -29.16 17.04 3.88
CA LEU A 615 -28.17 16.62 4.88
C LEU A 615 -28.75 16.52 6.29
N ASP A 616 -29.57 17.49 6.70
CA ASP A 616 -30.04 17.59 8.08
C ASP A 616 -31.33 16.79 8.30
N LYS A 617 -32.20 16.66 7.27
CA LYS A 617 -33.53 16.05 7.39
C LYS A 617 -33.78 14.87 6.44
N GLY A 618 -32.89 14.60 5.49
CA GLY A 618 -33.11 13.57 4.46
C GLY A 618 -34.16 13.94 3.42
N GLU A 619 -34.49 15.23 3.28
CA GLU A 619 -35.45 15.71 2.27
C GLU A 619 -34.87 15.64 0.85
N LYS A 620 -35.72 15.43 -0.16
CA LYS A 620 -35.29 15.48 -1.55
C LYS A 620 -34.98 16.91 -1.97
N VAL A 621 -33.81 17.13 -2.55
CA VAL A 621 -33.32 18.44 -3.00
C VAL A 621 -32.82 18.34 -4.43
N GLN A 622 -33.25 19.28 -5.27
CA GLN A 622 -32.77 19.42 -6.64
C GLN A 622 -32.47 20.88 -6.97
N PHE A 623 -31.31 21.14 -7.58
CA PHE A 623 -30.97 22.48 -8.08
C PHE A 623 -29.97 22.43 -9.23
N ILE A 624 -29.82 23.56 -9.92
CA ILE A 624 -28.88 23.76 -11.03
C ILE A 624 -27.73 24.66 -10.56
N ASP A 625 -26.53 24.39 -11.05
CA ASP A 625 -25.36 25.23 -10.85
C ASP A 625 -24.38 25.14 -12.04
N ILE A 626 -23.27 25.88 -11.99
CA ILE A 626 -22.25 25.90 -13.04
C ILE A 626 -20.95 25.29 -12.53
N ALA A 627 -20.33 24.43 -13.34
CA ALA A 627 -18.98 23.91 -13.14
C ALA A 627 -18.03 24.41 -14.23
N ARG A 628 -16.80 24.74 -13.83
CA ARG A 628 -15.69 25.10 -14.73
C ARG A 628 -14.50 24.19 -14.45
N ASN A 629 -13.58 24.07 -15.39
CA ASN A 629 -12.38 23.23 -15.24
C ASN A 629 -11.54 23.55 -13.98
N VAL A 630 -11.58 24.80 -13.49
CA VAL A 630 -10.93 25.23 -12.24
C VAL A 630 -11.61 24.70 -10.99
N ASN A 631 -12.89 24.29 -11.07
CA ASN A 631 -13.62 23.63 -10.01
C ASN A 631 -13.25 22.15 -10.00
N ARG A 632 -12.24 21.82 -9.19
CA ARG A 632 -11.71 20.47 -9.03
C ARG A 632 -12.40 19.78 -7.85
N THR A 633 -12.44 18.45 -7.90
CA THR A 633 -12.96 17.60 -6.82
C THR A 633 -14.42 17.90 -6.41
N VAL A 634 -15.24 18.33 -7.38
CA VAL A 634 -16.63 18.70 -7.12
C VAL A 634 -17.43 17.50 -6.60
N GLY A 635 -18.13 17.68 -5.48
CA GLY A 635 -18.96 16.69 -4.81
C GLY A 635 -18.26 15.90 -3.70
N ALA A 636 -16.92 15.95 -3.59
CA ALA A 636 -16.20 15.16 -2.59
C ALA A 636 -16.39 15.69 -1.17
N MET A 637 -16.35 17.01 -0.96
CA MET A 637 -16.55 17.60 0.38
C MET A 637 -18.00 17.47 0.82
N LEU A 638 -18.94 17.64 -0.11
CA LEU A 638 -20.35 17.33 0.12
C LEU A 638 -20.55 15.87 0.52
N SER A 639 -19.86 14.94 -0.15
CA SER A 639 -19.92 13.51 0.17
C SER A 639 -19.33 13.19 1.53
N GLY A 640 -18.20 13.81 1.88
CA GLY A 640 -17.60 13.70 3.19
C GLY A 640 -18.54 14.15 4.31
N GLU A 641 -19.19 15.30 4.13
CA GLU A 641 -20.16 15.84 5.08
C GLU A 641 -21.42 14.96 5.17
N LEU A 642 -21.94 14.47 4.04
CA LEU A 642 -23.05 13.53 4.02
C LEU A 642 -22.70 12.25 4.77
N THR A 643 -21.54 11.64 4.49
CA THR A 643 -21.13 10.38 5.12
C THR A 643 -20.87 10.53 6.61
N ARG A 644 -20.42 11.71 7.06
CA ARG A 644 -20.27 12.01 8.50
C ARG A 644 -21.62 12.00 9.23
N LEU A 645 -22.67 12.51 8.60
CA LEU A 645 -24.02 12.58 9.16
C LEU A 645 -24.79 11.27 8.98
N HIS A 646 -24.63 10.65 7.80
CA HIS A 646 -25.34 9.46 7.35
C HIS A 646 -24.35 8.45 6.76
N PRO A 647 -23.63 7.66 7.59
CA PRO A 647 -22.64 6.69 7.10
C PRO A 647 -23.21 5.66 6.12
N GLN A 648 -24.49 5.32 6.26
CA GLN A 648 -25.22 4.42 5.35
C GLN A 648 -25.62 5.07 4.00
N GLY A 649 -25.39 6.38 3.86
CA GLY A 649 -25.88 7.19 2.75
C GLY A 649 -27.35 7.60 2.90
N LEU A 650 -27.86 8.29 1.89
CA LEU A 650 -29.29 8.61 1.75
C LEU A 650 -29.95 7.67 0.73
N PRO A 651 -31.30 7.63 0.67
CA PRO A 651 -32.01 6.99 -0.43
C PRO A 651 -31.51 7.50 -1.79
N ASP A 652 -31.56 6.65 -2.82
CA ASP A 652 -31.06 7.03 -4.14
C ASP A 652 -31.71 8.32 -4.65
N ASP A 653 -30.89 9.16 -5.29
CA ASP A 653 -31.33 10.42 -5.90
C ASP A 653 -32.04 11.39 -4.93
N THR A 654 -31.71 11.33 -3.63
CA THR A 654 -32.20 12.30 -2.64
C THR A 654 -31.66 13.70 -2.93
N LEU A 655 -30.40 13.81 -3.34
CA LEU A 655 -29.78 15.06 -3.72
C LEU A 655 -29.36 15.03 -5.19
N ARG A 656 -30.07 15.76 -6.04
CA ARG A 656 -29.77 15.84 -7.48
C ARG A 656 -29.24 17.22 -7.85
N ILE A 657 -27.98 17.27 -8.28
CA ILE A 657 -27.30 18.50 -8.66
C ILE A 657 -27.03 18.47 -10.15
N GLN A 658 -27.72 19.32 -10.92
CA GLN A 658 -27.40 19.53 -12.32
C GLN A 658 -26.32 20.60 -12.43
N LEU A 659 -25.28 20.31 -13.20
CA LEU A 659 -24.16 21.20 -13.46
C LEU A 659 -24.04 21.43 -14.96
N GLU A 660 -23.75 22.66 -15.35
CA GLU A 660 -23.48 23.03 -16.74
C GLU A 660 -22.04 23.54 -16.89
N GLY A 661 -21.37 23.12 -17.96
CA GLY A 661 -19.99 23.52 -18.27
C GLY A 661 -19.01 22.34 -18.20
N THR A 662 -17.83 22.56 -17.62
CA THR A 662 -16.75 21.57 -17.59
C THR A 662 -16.42 21.16 -16.17
N GLY A 663 -16.48 19.87 -15.85
CA GLY A 663 -15.99 19.33 -14.58
C GLY A 663 -14.45 19.34 -14.56
N GLY A 664 -13.84 19.99 -13.58
CA GLY A 664 -12.40 19.90 -13.37
C GLY A 664 -11.93 18.50 -12.97
N GLN A 665 -10.63 18.35 -12.71
CA GLN A 665 -10.06 17.08 -12.26
C GLN A 665 -10.80 16.52 -11.06
N SER A 666 -10.98 15.20 -11.01
CA SER A 666 -11.66 14.50 -9.90
C SER A 666 -13.15 14.89 -9.71
N PHE A 667 -13.85 15.26 -10.79
CA PHE A 667 -15.29 15.51 -10.74
C PHE A 667 -16.06 14.29 -10.18
N GLY A 668 -16.85 14.48 -9.12
CA GLY A 668 -17.59 13.40 -8.46
C GLY A 668 -16.69 12.40 -7.72
N ALA A 669 -15.48 12.78 -7.32
CA ALA A 669 -14.63 11.90 -6.52
C ALA A 669 -15.29 11.56 -5.17
N PHE A 670 -15.20 10.29 -4.78
CA PHE A 670 -15.77 9.74 -3.55
C PHE A 670 -17.27 10.01 -3.36
N LEU A 671 -18.03 10.17 -4.46
CA LEU A 671 -19.43 10.56 -4.38
C LEU A 671 -20.26 9.57 -3.56
N ALA A 672 -20.88 10.05 -2.48
CA ALA A 672 -21.62 9.24 -1.53
C ALA A 672 -23.00 8.83 -2.07
N LYS A 673 -23.50 7.68 -1.58
CA LYS A 673 -24.85 7.19 -1.88
C LYS A 673 -25.94 8.21 -1.56
N GLY A 674 -26.83 8.39 -2.54
CA GLY A 674 -27.96 9.33 -2.48
C GLY A 674 -27.69 10.68 -3.17
N ILE A 675 -26.46 10.92 -3.62
CA ILE A 675 -26.10 12.09 -4.43
C ILE A 675 -26.04 11.70 -5.92
N THR A 676 -26.75 12.45 -6.76
CA THR A 676 -26.68 12.40 -8.22
C THR A 676 -26.03 13.69 -8.74
N LEU A 677 -24.86 13.59 -9.38
CA LEU A 677 -24.27 14.68 -10.16
C LEU A 677 -24.59 14.50 -11.64
N TYR A 678 -25.31 15.47 -12.20
CA TYR A 678 -25.75 15.47 -13.60
C TYR A 678 -25.07 16.60 -14.37
N LEU A 679 -24.03 16.29 -15.15
CA LEU A 679 -23.24 17.26 -15.88
C LEU A 679 -23.66 17.32 -17.36
N ILE A 680 -24.06 18.52 -17.78
CA ILE A 680 -24.27 18.87 -19.19
C ILE A 680 -23.02 19.59 -19.68
N GLY A 681 -22.20 18.89 -20.47
CA GLY A 681 -20.89 19.33 -20.94
C GLY A 681 -19.89 18.17 -20.95
N ASP A 682 -18.71 18.38 -20.37
CA ASP A 682 -17.58 17.44 -20.34
C ASP A 682 -16.86 17.48 -18.98
N ALA A 683 -16.05 16.47 -18.67
CA ALA A 683 -15.23 16.46 -17.46
C ALA A 683 -13.80 15.99 -17.73
N ASN A 684 -12.87 16.37 -16.85
CA ASN A 684 -11.45 16.01 -16.98
C ASN A 684 -11.15 14.62 -16.38
N ASP A 685 -9.86 14.33 -16.16
CA ASP A 685 -9.38 13.08 -15.59
C ASP A 685 -9.97 12.81 -14.18
N TYR A 686 -9.89 11.55 -13.78
CA TYR A 686 -10.29 11.07 -12.46
C TYR A 686 -11.78 11.26 -12.13
N THR A 687 -12.61 11.54 -13.13
CA THR A 687 -14.06 11.61 -12.94
C THR A 687 -14.56 10.33 -12.26
N GLY A 688 -15.28 10.48 -11.15
CA GLY A 688 -15.78 9.35 -10.34
C GLY A 688 -14.70 8.54 -9.62
N LYS A 689 -13.48 9.06 -9.45
CA LYS A 689 -12.42 8.44 -8.65
C LYS A 689 -12.94 8.05 -7.25
N GLY A 690 -12.76 6.78 -6.87
CA GLY A 690 -13.22 6.26 -5.59
C GLY A 690 -14.74 6.36 -5.35
N LEU A 691 -15.57 6.35 -6.40
CA LEU A 691 -17.04 6.42 -6.29
C LEU A 691 -17.57 5.52 -5.16
N SER A 692 -18.39 6.10 -4.28
CA SER A 692 -18.79 5.53 -2.98
C SER A 692 -20.31 5.46 -2.80
N GLY A 693 -21.01 5.10 -3.87
CA GLY A 693 -22.43 4.80 -3.93
C GLY A 693 -23.28 5.84 -4.66
N GLY A 694 -22.71 7.01 -4.99
CA GLY A 694 -23.41 8.06 -5.74
C GLY A 694 -23.59 7.75 -7.23
N ARG A 695 -24.31 8.62 -7.93
CA ARG A 695 -24.52 8.55 -9.38
C ARG A 695 -23.87 9.73 -10.09
N ILE A 696 -23.11 9.45 -11.15
CA ILE A 696 -22.52 10.46 -12.04
C ILE A 696 -23.09 10.29 -13.44
N VAL A 697 -23.57 11.37 -14.03
CA VAL A 697 -24.03 11.41 -15.41
C VAL A 697 -23.28 12.53 -16.12
N VAL A 698 -22.65 12.23 -17.26
CA VAL A 698 -22.06 13.26 -18.13
C VAL A 698 -22.59 13.07 -19.54
N ARG A 699 -23.22 14.11 -20.07
CA ARG A 699 -23.74 14.14 -21.44
C ARG A 699 -23.37 15.45 -22.14
N PRO A 700 -23.20 15.43 -23.47
CA PRO A 700 -22.85 16.65 -24.20
C PRO A 700 -23.97 17.69 -24.11
N SER A 701 -23.64 18.97 -24.26
CA SER A 701 -24.67 20.02 -24.41
C SER A 701 -25.59 19.74 -25.60
N ILE A 702 -26.83 20.23 -25.56
CA ILE A 702 -27.73 20.23 -26.73
C ILE A 702 -27.16 21.02 -27.92
N ASP A 703 -26.18 21.90 -27.67
CA ASP A 703 -25.48 22.68 -28.69
C ASP A 703 -24.36 21.90 -29.38
N PHE A 704 -23.95 20.75 -28.81
CA PHE A 704 -22.96 19.89 -29.44
C PHE A 704 -23.53 19.31 -30.74
N ARG A 705 -22.75 19.39 -31.82
CA ARG A 705 -23.15 18.93 -33.17
C ARG A 705 -22.42 17.66 -33.63
N GLY A 706 -21.43 17.19 -32.87
CA GLY A 706 -20.69 15.97 -33.18
C GLY A 706 -21.40 14.68 -32.75
N GLU A 707 -20.79 13.54 -33.04
CA GLU A 707 -21.22 12.23 -32.58
C GLU A 707 -20.53 11.87 -31.26
N SER A 708 -21.30 11.56 -30.21
CA SER A 708 -20.76 11.24 -28.88
C SER A 708 -19.79 10.07 -28.91
N VAL A 709 -20.11 8.99 -29.64
CA VAL A 709 -19.26 7.79 -29.82
C VAL A 709 -17.87 8.06 -30.44
N LYS A 710 -17.64 9.24 -31.02
CA LYS A 710 -16.36 9.63 -31.66
C LYS A 710 -15.63 10.75 -30.93
N ASN A 711 -16.19 11.26 -29.83
CA ASN A 711 -15.64 12.43 -29.14
C ASN A 711 -15.46 12.16 -27.65
N THR A 712 -14.33 12.62 -27.11
CA THR A 712 -14.02 12.49 -25.69
C THR A 712 -14.99 13.33 -24.86
N ILE A 713 -15.50 12.75 -23.79
CA ILE A 713 -16.38 13.43 -22.82
C ILE A 713 -15.83 13.40 -21.39
N VAL A 714 -14.99 12.41 -21.08
CA VAL A 714 -14.27 12.31 -19.80
C VAL A 714 -12.81 11.94 -20.04
N GLY A 715 -11.93 12.41 -19.15
CA GLY A 715 -10.48 12.17 -19.25
C GLY A 715 -10.04 10.75 -18.90
N ASN A 716 -8.83 10.64 -18.36
CA ASN A 716 -8.13 9.40 -18.02
C ASN A 716 -8.43 8.93 -16.59
N THR A 717 -8.15 7.66 -16.30
CA THR A 717 -8.21 7.07 -14.94
C THR A 717 -9.59 7.30 -14.28
N VAL A 718 -10.63 7.32 -15.11
CA VAL A 718 -12.02 7.49 -14.68
C VAL A 718 -12.47 6.29 -13.86
N LEU A 719 -13.19 6.54 -12.77
CA LEU A 719 -13.66 5.53 -11.80
C LEU A 719 -12.56 4.74 -11.10
N TYR A 720 -11.35 5.30 -11.00
CA TYR A 720 -10.23 4.62 -10.35
C TYR A 720 -10.58 4.14 -8.93
N GLY A 721 -10.54 2.82 -8.74
CA GLY A 721 -10.75 2.19 -7.44
C GLY A 721 -12.17 2.27 -6.88
N ALA A 722 -13.20 2.62 -7.67
CA ALA A 722 -14.56 2.84 -7.19
C ALA A 722 -15.13 1.63 -6.41
N THR A 723 -15.82 1.86 -5.28
CA THR A 723 -16.40 0.82 -4.40
C THR A 723 -17.89 1.02 -4.06
N THR A 724 -18.63 1.64 -4.98
CA THR A 724 -19.86 1.20 -5.67
C THR A 724 -20.65 2.44 -6.11
N GLY A 725 -21.81 2.34 -6.76
CA GLY A 725 -22.50 3.47 -7.39
C GLY A 725 -22.57 3.31 -8.90
N GLU A 726 -23.06 4.34 -9.59
CA GLU A 726 -23.36 4.28 -11.03
C GLU A 726 -22.76 5.46 -11.80
N ALA A 727 -22.26 5.20 -13.01
CA ALA A 727 -21.74 6.26 -13.87
C ALA A 727 -22.11 6.08 -15.35
N PHE A 728 -22.70 7.10 -15.96
CA PHE A 728 -23.18 7.08 -17.33
C PHE A 728 -22.53 8.21 -18.15
N PHE A 729 -21.73 7.86 -19.15
CA PHE A 729 -20.95 8.81 -19.95
C PHE A 729 -21.34 8.73 -21.43
N SER A 730 -22.04 9.72 -21.95
CA SER A 730 -22.42 9.76 -23.37
C SER A 730 -21.30 10.34 -24.22
N GLY A 731 -20.22 9.56 -24.35
CA GLY A 731 -19.06 9.86 -25.16
C GLY A 731 -17.89 8.93 -24.83
N VAL A 732 -16.71 9.27 -25.34
CA VAL A 732 -15.48 8.46 -25.20
C VAL A 732 -14.73 8.85 -23.93
N ALA A 733 -14.27 7.86 -23.16
CA ALA A 733 -13.33 8.05 -22.06
C ALA A 733 -11.87 7.97 -22.52
N GLY A 734 -10.96 8.59 -21.76
CA GLY A 734 -9.52 8.48 -21.98
C GLY A 734 -8.93 7.11 -21.65
N GLU A 735 -7.63 7.08 -21.40
CA GLU A 735 -6.90 5.88 -21.00
C GLU A 735 -7.28 5.42 -19.59
N ARG A 736 -7.09 4.12 -19.31
CA ARG A 736 -7.29 3.51 -17.98
C ARG A 736 -8.68 3.75 -17.39
N PHE A 737 -9.68 3.83 -18.25
CA PHE A 737 -11.08 3.83 -17.83
C PHE A 737 -11.36 2.60 -16.96
N ALA A 738 -11.99 2.81 -15.80
CA ALA A 738 -12.32 1.76 -14.85
C ALA A 738 -11.10 0.98 -14.33
N VAL A 739 -9.92 1.61 -14.25
CA VAL A 739 -8.74 0.99 -13.63
C VAL A 739 -9.02 0.68 -12.15
N ARG A 740 -8.68 -0.53 -11.71
CA ARG A 740 -8.96 -1.01 -10.34
C ARG A 740 -10.44 -0.93 -9.93
N LEU A 741 -11.39 -0.89 -10.86
CA LEU A 741 -12.81 -0.81 -10.54
C LEU A 741 -13.23 -1.98 -9.62
N SER A 742 -13.92 -1.66 -8.54
CA SER A 742 -14.26 -2.59 -7.46
C SER A 742 -15.72 -2.44 -7.03
N GLY A 743 -16.67 -2.71 -7.92
CA GLY A 743 -18.10 -2.88 -7.57
C GLY A 743 -19.06 -1.81 -8.09
N ALA A 744 -18.58 -0.76 -8.75
CA ALA A 744 -19.46 0.21 -9.42
C ALA A 744 -19.93 -0.31 -10.79
N THR A 745 -21.02 0.27 -11.29
CA THR A 745 -21.60 -0.03 -12.60
C THR A 745 -21.47 1.18 -13.52
N THR A 746 -21.03 0.98 -14.76
CA THR A 746 -20.83 2.10 -15.67
C THR A 746 -21.10 1.76 -17.13
N VAL A 747 -21.59 2.76 -17.88
CA VAL A 747 -21.77 2.70 -19.33
C VAL A 747 -21.05 3.88 -19.97
N VAL A 748 -20.23 3.60 -20.98
CA VAL A 748 -19.45 4.58 -21.76
C VAL A 748 -19.55 4.27 -23.25
N GLU A 749 -19.36 5.26 -24.12
CA GLU A 749 -19.51 5.11 -25.58
C GLU A 749 -18.20 4.85 -26.32
N GLY A 750 -17.08 4.71 -25.59
CA GLY A 750 -15.76 4.31 -26.08
C GLY A 750 -14.70 4.53 -25.01
N THR A 751 -13.51 3.96 -25.16
CA THR A 751 -12.41 4.15 -24.21
C THR A 751 -11.04 4.06 -24.88
N GLY A 752 -10.05 4.76 -24.34
CA GLY A 752 -8.65 4.63 -24.72
C GLY A 752 -7.98 3.31 -24.29
N ASP A 753 -6.65 3.27 -24.31
CA ASP A 753 -5.84 2.11 -23.93
C ASP A 753 -6.05 1.74 -22.44
N HIS A 754 -5.82 0.47 -22.10
CA HIS A 754 -5.85 -0.05 -20.73
C HIS A 754 -7.23 0.03 -20.03
N GLY A 755 -8.32 0.00 -20.79
CA GLY A 755 -9.67 -0.09 -20.20
C GLY A 755 -9.84 -1.33 -19.32
N CYS A 756 -10.47 -1.18 -18.16
CA CYS A 756 -10.70 -2.23 -17.15
C CYS A 756 -9.42 -2.87 -16.57
N GLU A 757 -8.27 -2.18 -16.65
CA GLU A 757 -7.01 -2.66 -16.08
C GLU A 757 -7.16 -2.91 -14.56
N TYR A 758 -6.74 -4.07 -14.07
CA TYR A 758 -6.84 -4.48 -12.66
C TYR A 758 -8.25 -4.43 -12.03
N MET A 759 -9.33 -4.44 -12.81
CA MET A 759 -10.69 -4.48 -12.29
C MET A 759 -10.94 -5.76 -11.47
N THR A 760 -11.52 -5.61 -10.28
CA THR A 760 -11.77 -6.72 -9.31
C THR A 760 -13.25 -6.93 -9.01
N GLY A 761 -14.14 -6.07 -9.50
CA GLY A 761 -15.58 -6.20 -9.33
C GLY A 761 -16.35 -5.08 -10.02
N GLY A 762 -17.67 -5.26 -10.15
CA GLY A 762 -18.57 -4.32 -10.83
C GLY A 762 -18.85 -4.72 -12.28
N THR A 763 -19.51 -3.81 -13.00
CA THR A 763 -19.98 -4.04 -14.38
C THR A 763 -19.63 -2.85 -15.26
N VAL A 764 -18.94 -3.11 -16.37
CA VAL A 764 -18.58 -2.08 -17.36
C VAL A 764 -19.25 -2.37 -18.70
N VAL A 765 -19.87 -1.39 -19.32
CA VAL A 765 -20.38 -1.49 -20.68
C VAL A 765 -19.72 -0.44 -21.57
N VAL A 766 -19.14 -0.88 -22.68
CA VAL A 766 -18.52 0.00 -23.70
C VAL A 766 -19.31 -0.12 -25.00
N LEU A 767 -19.94 0.98 -25.44
CA LEU A 767 -20.83 1.01 -26.61
C LEU A 767 -20.14 1.39 -27.93
N GLY A 768 -18.81 1.40 -27.93
CA GLY A 768 -17.99 1.79 -29.07
C GLY A 768 -16.55 1.28 -28.95
N GLN A 769 -15.63 1.98 -29.60
CA GLN A 769 -14.25 1.53 -29.76
C GLN A 769 -13.49 1.48 -28.42
N THR A 770 -12.69 0.42 -28.22
CA THR A 770 -11.71 0.32 -27.13
C THR A 770 -10.28 0.54 -27.64
N GLY A 771 -9.38 0.96 -26.76
CA GLY A 771 -7.93 0.92 -26.98
C GLY A 771 -7.31 -0.44 -26.68
N ARG A 772 -5.97 -0.51 -26.78
CA ARG A 772 -5.15 -1.71 -26.59
C ARG A 772 -5.09 -2.15 -25.13
N ASN A 773 -4.68 -3.40 -24.92
CA ASN A 773 -4.42 -3.98 -23.60
C ASN A 773 -5.62 -3.92 -22.64
N PHE A 774 -6.83 -3.96 -23.20
CA PHE A 774 -8.07 -3.98 -22.43
C PHE A 774 -8.10 -5.22 -21.51
N ALA A 775 -8.63 -5.06 -20.29
CA ALA A 775 -8.74 -6.10 -19.25
C ALA A 775 -7.43 -6.70 -18.74
N ALA A 776 -6.28 -6.03 -18.96
CA ALA A 776 -5.02 -6.48 -18.39
C ALA A 776 -5.08 -6.52 -16.85
N GLY A 777 -4.77 -7.68 -16.27
CA GLY A 777 -4.84 -7.87 -14.81
C GLY A 777 -6.25 -7.88 -14.22
N MET A 778 -7.31 -7.87 -15.05
CA MET A 778 -8.70 -7.96 -14.59
C MET A 778 -8.95 -9.32 -13.94
N SER A 779 -9.35 -9.31 -12.67
CA SER A 779 -9.48 -10.50 -11.83
C SER A 779 -10.87 -10.68 -11.21
N GLY A 780 -11.79 -9.73 -11.43
CA GLY A 780 -13.20 -9.86 -11.03
C GLY A 780 -14.11 -8.83 -11.69
N GLY A 781 -15.42 -9.07 -11.61
CA GLY A 781 -16.44 -8.32 -12.34
C GLY A 781 -16.60 -8.78 -13.79
N VAL A 782 -17.42 -8.07 -14.58
CA VAL A 782 -17.61 -8.32 -16.02
C VAL A 782 -17.57 -7.03 -16.82
N ALA A 783 -17.14 -7.13 -18.08
CA ALA A 783 -17.27 -6.06 -19.04
C ALA A 783 -18.01 -6.55 -20.30
N TYR A 784 -18.88 -5.72 -20.86
CA TYR A 784 -19.55 -5.94 -22.13
C TYR A 784 -19.05 -4.90 -23.14
N VAL A 785 -18.52 -5.35 -24.27
CA VAL A 785 -17.96 -4.47 -25.31
C VAL A 785 -18.74 -4.69 -26.61
N TYR A 786 -19.26 -3.61 -27.18
CA TYR A 786 -19.86 -3.64 -28.50
C TYR A 786 -18.77 -3.63 -29.57
N ASP A 787 -18.45 -4.81 -30.11
CA ASP A 787 -17.38 -5.01 -31.10
C ASP A 787 -17.88 -4.74 -32.53
N GLU A 788 -18.05 -3.46 -32.86
CA GLU A 788 -18.62 -3.03 -34.14
C GLU A 788 -17.76 -3.42 -35.36
N ASP A 789 -16.43 -3.43 -35.19
CA ASP A 789 -15.47 -3.73 -36.26
C ASP A 789 -14.97 -5.18 -36.27
N GLY A 790 -15.40 -6.00 -35.31
CA GLY A 790 -14.99 -7.40 -35.15
C GLY A 790 -13.51 -7.58 -34.78
N LYS A 791 -12.84 -6.54 -34.28
CA LYS A 791 -11.39 -6.53 -34.01
C LYS A 791 -11.06 -6.41 -32.52
N PHE A 792 -12.04 -6.42 -31.63
CA PHE A 792 -11.82 -6.33 -30.19
C PHE A 792 -10.81 -7.36 -29.65
N SER A 793 -10.81 -8.58 -30.19
CA SER A 793 -9.88 -9.64 -29.78
C SER A 793 -8.40 -9.27 -29.91
N THR A 794 -8.02 -8.40 -30.85
CA THR A 794 -6.64 -7.93 -31.04
C THR A 794 -6.22 -6.86 -30.01
N ARG A 795 -7.20 -6.29 -29.31
CA ARG A 795 -7.03 -5.22 -28.32
C ARG A 795 -7.20 -5.72 -26.89
N CYS A 796 -7.81 -6.88 -26.69
CA CYS A 796 -8.03 -7.50 -25.39
C CYS A 796 -6.80 -8.30 -24.93
N ASN A 797 -6.40 -8.12 -23.67
CA ASN A 797 -5.36 -8.93 -23.05
C ASN A 797 -5.98 -10.20 -22.45
N THR A 798 -5.75 -11.35 -23.09
CA THR A 798 -6.36 -12.63 -22.73
C THR A 798 -5.60 -13.43 -21.67
N SER A 799 -4.60 -12.83 -21.01
CA SER A 799 -3.78 -13.55 -20.01
C SER A 799 -4.56 -14.01 -18.78
N MET A 800 -5.65 -13.33 -18.42
CA MET A 800 -6.46 -13.61 -17.23
C MET A 800 -7.98 -13.68 -17.49
N VAL A 801 -8.43 -13.41 -18.71
CA VAL A 801 -9.85 -13.30 -19.06
C VAL A 801 -10.19 -14.16 -20.27
N SER A 802 -11.43 -14.63 -20.32
CA SER A 802 -12.07 -15.20 -21.50
C SER A 802 -12.94 -14.14 -22.20
N MET A 803 -13.23 -14.40 -23.48
CA MET A 803 -14.16 -13.60 -24.28
C MET A 803 -15.30 -14.51 -24.74
N ASP A 804 -16.50 -14.24 -24.23
CA ASP A 804 -17.71 -15.01 -24.49
C ASP A 804 -18.71 -14.17 -25.31
N LYS A 805 -19.59 -14.84 -26.06
CA LYS A 805 -20.70 -14.14 -26.74
C LYS A 805 -21.84 -13.89 -25.77
N VAL A 806 -22.59 -12.80 -25.97
CA VAL A 806 -23.84 -12.58 -25.25
C VAL A 806 -24.97 -13.38 -25.91
N VAL A 807 -25.31 -14.52 -25.30
CA VAL A 807 -26.39 -15.42 -25.74
C VAL A 807 -27.78 -14.88 -25.35
N THR A 808 -28.85 -15.51 -25.85
CA THR A 808 -30.21 -15.12 -25.42
C THR A 808 -30.45 -15.56 -23.99
N THR A 809 -31.37 -14.91 -23.30
CA THR A 809 -31.78 -15.28 -21.94
C THR A 809 -32.18 -16.74 -21.88
N SER A 810 -33.03 -17.19 -22.82
CA SER A 810 -33.47 -18.59 -22.92
C SER A 810 -32.31 -19.56 -23.12
N GLU A 811 -31.33 -19.21 -23.97
CA GLU A 811 -30.14 -20.02 -24.22
C GLU A 811 -29.21 -20.06 -23.01
N GLN A 812 -29.01 -18.94 -22.31
CA GLN A 812 -28.20 -18.92 -21.10
C GLN A 812 -28.81 -19.78 -19.99
N HIS A 813 -30.14 -19.76 -19.84
CA HIS A 813 -30.87 -20.59 -18.88
C HIS A 813 -30.81 -22.10 -19.18
N THR A 814 -30.36 -22.51 -20.38
CA THR A 814 -30.06 -23.94 -20.63
C THR A 814 -28.81 -24.41 -19.91
N HIS A 815 -27.95 -23.47 -19.49
CA HIS A 815 -26.78 -23.73 -18.68
C HIS A 815 -27.07 -23.44 -17.22
N ASP A 816 -26.33 -24.09 -16.35
CA ASP A 816 -26.45 -23.90 -14.91
C ASP A 816 -25.99 -22.48 -14.49
N GLN A 817 -26.69 -21.86 -13.54
CA GLN A 817 -26.43 -20.47 -13.11
C GLN A 817 -25.18 -20.31 -12.23
N SER A 818 -24.36 -21.34 -12.05
CA SER A 818 -23.21 -21.33 -11.13
C SER A 818 -22.10 -20.33 -11.50
N ASP A 819 -22.00 -19.96 -12.77
CA ASP A 819 -21.00 -18.99 -13.25
C ASP A 819 -21.61 -17.66 -13.68
N TRP A 820 -22.86 -17.37 -13.29
CA TRP A 820 -23.50 -16.11 -13.59
C TRP A 820 -22.91 -14.99 -12.72
N HIS A 821 -22.69 -13.83 -13.35
CA HIS A 821 -22.16 -12.66 -12.65
C HIS A 821 -23.19 -12.03 -11.71
N ASP A 822 -24.46 -12.04 -12.13
CA ASP A 822 -25.60 -11.47 -11.43
C ASP A 822 -26.76 -12.47 -11.45
N ALA A 823 -27.83 -12.18 -10.72
CA ALA A 823 -29.06 -12.98 -10.73
C ALA A 823 -29.76 -12.94 -12.10
N ASP A 824 -29.64 -11.80 -12.80
CA ASP A 824 -30.15 -11.62 -14.16
C ASP A 824 -29.23 -12.28 -15.20
N SER A 825 -29.81 -12.71 -16.33
CA SER A 825 -29.03 -13.16 -17.48
C SER A 825 -28.18 -12.03 -18.05
N ASP A 826 -27.10 -12.36 -18.78
CA ASP A 826 -26.22 -11.36 -19.41
C ASP A 826 -27.01 -10.43 -20.37
N GLU A 827 -27.98 -10.98 -21.11
CA GLU A 827 -28.85 -10.21 -22.01
C GLU A 827 -29.74 -9.24 -21.22
N GLN A 828 -30.39 -9.69 -20.14
CA GLN A 828 -31.28 -8.86 -19.33
C GLN A 828 -30.50 -7.72 -18.67
N HIS A 829 -29.35 -8.06 -18.09
CA HIS A 829 -28.48 -7.09 -17.45
C HIS A 829 -28.02 -6.02 -18.44
N LEU A 830 -27.51 -6.43 -19.60
CA LEU A 830 -27.03 -5.50 -20.62
C LEU A 830 -28.15 -4.59 -21.16
N LYS A 831 -29.35 -5.12 -21.42
CA LYS A 831 -30.52 -4.31 -21.83
C LYS A 831 -30.87 -3.25 -20.79
N ARG A 832 -30.89 -3.62 -19.50
CA ARG A 832 -31.18 -2.69 -18.40
C ARG A 832 -30.16 -1.54 -18.38
N LEU A 833 -28.88 -1.86 -18.52
CA LEU A 833 -27.82 -0.83 -18.53
C LEU A 833 -27.92 0.10 -19.75
N LEU A 834 -28.30 -0.40 -20.92
CA LEU A 834 -28.57 0.44 -22.09
C LEU A 834 -29.80 1.34 -21.89
N GLN A 835 -30.85 0.81 -21.28
CA GLN A 835 -32.07 1.58 -20.96
C GLN A 835 -31.75 2.69 -19.96
N ASP A 836 -30.99 2.38 -18.90
CA ASP A 836 -30.55 3.35 -17.91
C ASP A 836 -29.62 4.40 -18.55
N HIS A 837 -28.68 3.99 -19.40
CA HIS A 837 -27.81 4.92 -20.12
C HIS A 837 -28.61 5.89 -21.00
N ASN A 838 -29.56 5.39 -21.79
CA ASN A 838 -30.45 6.23 -22.61
C ASN A 838 -31.33 7.13 -21.74
N ARG A 839 -31.87 6.62 -20.63
CA ARG A 839 -32.70 7.40 -19.67
C ARG A 839 -31.92 8.56 -19.08
N TRP A 840 -30.69 8.33 -18.63
CA TRP A 840 -29.88 9.35 -17.97
C TRP A 840 -29.24 10.32 -18.95
N THR A 841 -28.73 9.83 -20.08
CA THR A 841 -27.92 10.66 -20.98
C THR A 841 -28.65 11.14 -22.23
N GLY A 842 -29.76 10.49 -22.61
CA GLY A 842 -30.39 10.67 -23.92
C GLY A 842 -29.56 10.11 -25.08
N SER A 843 -28.62 9.19 -24.81
CA SER A 843 -27.70 8.60 -25.79
C SER A 843 -28.45 8.03 -27.01
N LYS A 844 -28.15 8.59 -28.19
CA LYS A 844 -28.62 8.07 -29.47
C LYS A 844 -28.10 6.65 -29.72
N ARG A 845 -26.83 6.40 -29.39
CA ARG A 845 -26.20 5.08 -29.54
C ARG A 845 -26.93 4.00 -28.74
N ALA A 846 -27.21 4.23 -27.45
CA ALA A 846 -27.94 3.24 -26.67
C ALA A 846 -29.34 2.98 -27.21
N ARG A 847 -30.03 4.02 -27.70
CA ARG A 847 -31.34 3.87 -28.35
C ARG A 847 -31.26 3.00 -29.60
N GLU A 848 -30.32 3.29 -30.51
CA GLU A 848 -30.12 2.50 -31.74
C GLU A 848 -29.85 1.02 -31.45
N LEU A 849 -29.01 0.73 -30.45
CA LEU A 849 -28.68 -0.64 -30.03
C LEU A 849 -29.89 -1.36 -29.42
N LEU A 850 -30.77 -0.65 -28.71
CA LEU A 850 -32.02 -1.19 -28.17
C LEU A 850 -33.04 -1.44 -29.29
N ASP A 851 -33.18 -0.52 -30.23
CA ASP A 851 -34.12 -0.63 -31.35
C ASP A 851 -33.75 -1.79 -32.30
N THR A 852 -32.45 -2.08 -32.44
CA THR A 852 -31.90 -3.16 -33.28
C THR A 852 -31.36 -4.34 -32.48
N TRP A 853 -31.90 -4.58 -31.28
CA TRP A 853 -31.30 -5.46 -30.28
C TRP A 853 -30.92 -6.86 -30.78
N THR A 854 -31.78 -7.51 -31.58
CA THR A 854 -31.53 -8.87 -32.09
C THR A 854 -30.20 -8.96 -32.84
N GLU A 855 -29.88 -7.95 -33.64
CA GLU A 855 -28.63 -7.86 -34.41
C GLU A 855 -27.49 -7.34 -33.53
N SER A 856 -27.75 -6.27 -32.77
CA SER A 856 -26.74 -5.61 -31.94
C SER A 856 -26.19 -6.54 -30.84
N ARG A 857 -27.02 -7.39 -30.24
CA ARG A 857 -26.60 -8.40 -29.25
C ARG A 857 -25.49 -9.31 -29.76
N LEU A 858 -25.55 -9.72 -31.03
CA LEU A 858 -24.59 -10.66 -31.62
C LEU A 858 -23.17 -10.07 -31.73
N LYS A 859 -23.05 -8.74 -31.66
CA LYS A 859 -21.78 -8.01 -31.69
C LYS A 859 -21.23 -7.69 -30.30
N PHE A 860 -21.98 -7.97 -29.23
CA PHE A 860 -21.46 -7.80 -27.88
C PHE A 860 -20.56 -8.98 -27.49
N VAL A 861 -19.39 -8.62 -26.97
CA VAL A 861 -18.42 -9.53 -26.35
C VAL A 861 -18.45 -9.33 -24.85
N LYS A 862 -18.68 -10.41 -24.10
CA LYS A 862 -18.52 -10.46 -22.66
C LYS A 862 -17.07 -10.80 -22.34
N VAL A 863 -16.42 -9.96 -21.55
CA VAL A 863 -15.08 -10.21 -20.99
C VAL A 863 -15.25 -10.69 -19.56
N PHE A 864 -14.74 -11.89 -19.28
CA PHE A 864 -14.97 -12.56 -18.00
C PHE A 864 -13.67 -13.13 -17.41
N PRO A 865 -13.25 -12.72 -16.21
CA PRO A 865 -12.02 -13.24 -15.61
C PRO A 865 -12.10 -14.71 -15.21
N ASN A 866 -11.07 -15.49 -15.57
CA ASN A 866 -11.01 -16.93 -15.33
C ASN A 866 -11.04 -17.26 -13.83
N GLU A 867 -10.29 -16.50 -13.03
CA GLU A 867 -10.21 -16.66 -11.57
C GLU A 867 -11.54 -16.32 -10.88
N TYR A 868 -12.26 -15.32 -11.39
CA TYR A 868 -13.57 -14.97 -10.87
C TYR A 868 -14.60 -16.03 -11.18
N LYS A 869 -14.59 -16.56 -12.42
CA LYS A 869 -15.41 -17.71 -12.81
C LYS A 869 -15.15 -18.91 -11.90
N ARG A 870 -13.89 -19.25 -11.63
CA ARG A 870 -13.52 -20.31 -10.67
C ARG A 870 -14.08 -20.05 -9.28
N ALA A 871 -13.92 -18.82 -8.77
CA ALA A 871 -14.39 -18.46 -7.43
C ALA A 871 -15.93 -18.50 -7.29
N LEU A 872 -16.70 -18.22 -8.34
CA LEU A 872 -18.16 -18.36 -8.36
C LEU A 872 -18.58 -19.83 -8.22
N LEU A 873 -17.93 -20.72 -8.97
CA LEU A 873 -18.16 -22.17 -8.91
C LEU A 873 -17.85 -22.72 -7.51
N GLU A 874 -16.65 -22.44 -6.98
CA GLU A 874 -16.23 -22.90 -5.64
C GLU A 874 -17.16 -22.41 -4.53
N ARG A 875 -17.63 -21.15 -4.60
CA ARG A 875 -18.56 -20.59 -3.61
C ARG A 875 -19.89 -21.33 -3.59
N ARG A 876 -20.38 -21.78 -4.75
CA ARG A 876 -21.61 -22.55 -4.82
C ARG A 876 -21.41 -23.97 -4.30
N GLU A 877 -20.32 -24.63 -4.67
CA GLU A 877 -19.99 -25.96 -4.14
C GLU A 877 -19.98 -25.95 -2.61
N ARG A 878 -19.33 -24.96 -1.98
CA ARG A 878 -19.35 -24.80 -0.52
C ARG A 878 -20.74 -24.52 0.05
N ARG A 879 -21.59 -23.74 -0.63
CA ARG A 879 -23.00 -23.53 -0.19
C ARG A 879 -23.80 -24.82 -0.28
N LEU A 880 -23.59 -25.61 -1.33
CA LEU A 880 -24.24 -26.91 -1.51
C LEU A 880 -23.77 -27.89 -0.43
N GLU A 881 -22.47 -27.99 -0.18
CA GLU A 881 -21.90 -28.80 0.90
C GLU A 881 -22.45 -28.39 2.27
N ALA A 882 -22.44 -27.09 2.60
CA ALA A 882 -22.99 -26.58 3.86
C ALA A 882 -24.50 -26.85 3.98
N SER A 883 -25.27 -26.73 2.88
CA SER A 883 -26.70 -27.08 2.87
C SER A 883 -26.91 -28.59 3.05
N THR A 884 -26.02 -29.42 2.53
CA THR A 884 -26.06 -30.89 2.65
C THR A 884 -25.70 -31.33 4.07
N GLU A 885 -24.71 -30.68 4.70
CA GLU A 885 -24.39 -30.88 6.12
C GLU A 885 -25.51 -30.42 7.04
N THR A 886 -26.14 -29.27 6.75
CA THR A 886 -27.31 -28.79 7.50
C THR A 886 -28.50 -29.73 7.36
N THR A 887 -28.72 -30.27 6.16
CA THR A 887 -29.77 -31.28 5.89
C THR A 887 -29.45 -32.60 6.58
N ARG A 888 -28.19 -33.06 6.57
CA ARG A 888 -27.75 -34.25 7.32
C ARG A 888 -27.90 -34.07 8.83
N ALA A 889 -27.58 -32.89 9.36
CA ALA A 889 -27.76 -32.55 10.77
C ALA A 889 -29.25 -32.48 11.15
N GLN A 890 -30.11 -31.91 10.29
CA GLN A 890 -31.56 -31.86 10.51
C GLN A 890 -32.22 -33.24 10.42
N VAL A 891 -31.78 -34.10 9.50
CA VAL A 891 -32.23 -35.51 9.40
C VAL A 891 -31.77 -36.32 10.62
N ALA A 892 -30.57 -36.07 11.14
CA ALA A 892 -30.08 -36.68 12.38
C ALA A 892 -30.85 -36.22 13.63
N THR A 893 -31.34 -34.97 13.67
CA THR A 893 -32.18 -34.47 14.78
C THR A 893 -33.66 -34.83 14.67
N ASN A 894 -34.16 -35.20 13.48
CA ASN A 894 -35.55 -35.62 13.25
C ASN A 894 -35.75 -37.15 13.36
N GLN A 895 -34.71 -37.93 13.65
CA GLN A 895 -34.88 -39.29 14.15
C GLN A 895 -35.25 -39.24 15.65
N SER A 896 -36.55 -39.16 15.93
CA SER A 896 -37.09 -39.29 17.29
C SER A 896 -36.94 -40.74 17.82
N PRO A 897 -36.78 -40.95 19.14
CA PRO A 897 -36.63 -42.26 19.76
C PRO A 897 -37.98 -42.98 19.88
N LEU A 898 -38.46 -43.56 18.78
CA LEU A 898 -39.66 -44.40 18.74
C LEU A 898 -39.35 -45.69 17.99
N GLU A 899 -38.47 -46.52 18.55
CA GLU A 899 -38.38 -47.96 18.26
C GLU A 899 -37.51 -48.68 19.31
N ALA A 900 -37.78 -48.40 20.59
CA ALA A 900 -37.15 -49.12 21.71
C ALA A 900 -38.18 -49.58 22.76
N VAL A 901 -39.39 -49.98 22.33
CA VAL A 901 -40.31 -50.81 23.13
C VAL A 901 -41.22 -51.60 22.17
N ALA A 902 -40.80 -52.79 21.73
CA ALA A 902 -41.66 -53.95 21.42
C ALA A 902 -40.89 -55.07 20.69
N ALA A 903 -40.03 -55.81 21.40
CA ALA A 903 -39.90 -57.26 21.26
C ALA A 903 -39.07 -57.78 22.44
N LYS A 904 -39.70 -58.68 23.20
CA LYS A 904 -39.07 -59.60 24.14
C LYS A 904 -38.16 -60.58 23.41
#